data_AF-A0A9P6VH61-F1
#
_entry.id   AF-A0A9P6VH61-F1
#
_cell.length_a   1.000
_cell.length_b   1.000
_cell.length_c   1.000
_cell.angle_alpha   90.00
_cell.angle_beta   90.00
_cell.angle_gamma   90.00
#
_symmetry.space_group_name_H-M   'P 1'
#
loop_
_entity.id
_entity.type
_entity.pdbx_description
1 polymer ?
#
loop_
_entity_poly.entity_id
_entity_poly.type
_entity_poly.pdbx_seq_one_letter_code
_entity_poly.pdbx_strand_id
1 'polypeptide(L)'
;MNGQRTSPSPSPPSSSVEGEDNGEDNGEDSVDRLYSPEWKVEQATRLLPFDDVQDDHVDKIYIPGKYDEPQVHHGVNRIKIIIRTATAFAIAVLLCILFLVAAGTTWTTLNGTAFEDETITQHTTFRRSPSEYVLRHDWDFRARPRTRRYHWTVTDEEVNPDGVYRQMILINGQFPGPLIECNEGDTLEIEVENQSINATSFHWHGIYQNGTNWMDGTVGVTQCPIAPGRNFTYKFTIQGQSGTYWYHSHHVLQAADGLVGPLIIHSSKENEYQELDYATDRVVLIQDYYHDTSYSLLPAYLANDRENAEPIPAGSLINGQNIRNCDSLPHRKCDNSTASIPMIDLAPNQNHRLRIINTGVLAEFQIELDEHSFAVTEVDGTDVLPSYIHRLIINPAQRYSLIVTTNISTSDSFWLRTRMATDCWDKAFPNPDLIAETKAIIRYRDERSPSEPSPVEAPTTKPWVDAILQICKDLNTTELVPVPAIAAPEQADHSFYMYSNFVIGAWRLSRGYFNDSSWRPDIHSPLLDRFVDGYQSGNESFTATTNSVNSRAFHTGTEMVIQVEGVKTIDVVIQNVNEGRNHPMHLHGYKYWVLAQGHGWFNKEKYLRQHSINTANPLRRDTASVEGYGWMWIRFVTDNPGMWAFHCKDIPQSSCFQTTANEFTGHVSWHAEAGLQMHFLTRPEVVGTWDLPQANKDLCLAEGLERGAGVDDSVYFGNFG
;
A
#
# COMPACT_ATOMS: atom_id res chain seq x y z
N MET A 1 -13.70 -64.88 -17.13
CA MET A 1 -12.96 -65.99 -17.79
C MET A 1 -11.53 -65.51 -18.06
N ASN A 2 -10.63 -66.39 -18.51
CA ASN A 2 -9.17 -66.21 -18.67
C ASN A 2 -8.77 -64.93 -19.47
N GLY A 3 -7.59 -64.32 -19.28
CA GLY A 3 -6.55 -64.59 -18.28
C GLY A 3 -5.23 -63.80 -18.43
N GLN A 4 -4.40 -63.88 -17.38
CA GLN A 4 -2.92 -64.01 -17.33
C GLN A 4 -1.91 -63.09 -18.08
N ARG A 5 -1.04 -62.44 -17.26
CA ARG A 5 0.44 -62.24 -17.40
C ARG A 5 0.92 -61.29 -18.55
N THR A 6 2.13 -60.69 -18.57
CA THR A 6 3.38 -60.86 -17.77
C THR A 6 4.20 -59.54 -17.72
N SER A 7 5.10 -59.38 -16.74
CA SER A 7 6.22 -58.40 -16.75
C SER A 7 7.38 -58.88 -17.67
N PRO A 8 8.35 -58.03 -18.10
CA PRO A 8 9.55 -57.75 -17.28
C PRO A 8 10.27 -56.39 -17.51
N SER A 9 11.33 -56.12 -16.73
CA SER A 9 12.35 -55.05 -16.96
C SER A 9 13.43 -55.47 -17.98
N PRO A 10 14.31 -54.54 -18.43
CA PRO A 10 15.73 -54.63 -18.01
C PRO A 10 16.48 -53.27 -17.86
N SER A 11 17.80 -53.34 -17.67
CA SER A 11 18.72 -52.31 -17.13
C SER A 11 19.59 -51.57 -18.20
N PRO A 12 20.47 -50.61 -17.85
CA PRO A 12 21.15 -49.70 -18.79
C PRO A 12 22.61 -50.08 -19.16
N PRO A 13 23.27 -49.33 -20.08
CA PRO A 13 24.72 -49.32 -20.29
C PRO A 13 25.45 -48.09 -19.69
N SER A 14 26.79 -48.04 -19.80
CA SER A 14 27.70 -47.11 -19.10
C SER A 14 28.79 -46.52 -20.02
N SER A 15 29.73 -45.74 -19.43
CA SER A 15 31.13 -45.49 -19.88
C SER A 15 31.34 -44.59 -21.13
N SER A 16 32.45 -43.84 -21.33
CA SER A 16 33.69 -43.54 -20.54
C SER A 16 34.58 -42.49 -21.29
N VAL A 17 35.81 -42.20 -20.79
CA VAL A 17 37.01 -41.60 -21.49
C VAL A 17 36.98 -40.07 -21.69
N GLU A 18 38.05 -39.24 -21.52
CA GLU A 18 39.33 -39.27 -20.74
C GLU A 18 40.04 -37.87 -20.85
N GLY A 19 41.16 -37.65 -20.13
CA GLY A 19 42.04 -36.46 -20.17
C GLY A 19 41.86 -35.52 -18.96
N GLU A 20 42.84 -35.22 -18.07
CA GLU A 20 44.30 -34.97 -18.18
C GLU A 20 44.61 -33.71 -19.02
N ASP A 21 45.47 -32.75 -18.60
CA ASP A 21 46.76 -32.87 -17.88
C ASP A 21 47.03 -31.73 -16.83
N ASN A 22 48.26 -31.57 -16.35
CA ASN A 22 48.67 -30.97 -15.05
C ASN A 22 49.42 -29.61 -15.09
N GLY A 23 49.71 -29.06 -13.89
CA GLY A 23 50.62 -27.94 -13.56
C GLY A 23 50.12 -27.21 -12.29
N GLU A 24 50.77 -27.22 -11.11
CA GLU A 24 52.15 -26.81 -10.75
C GLU A 24 52.45 -25.35 -11.16
N ASP A 25 52.98 -24.45 -10.30
CA ASP A 25 53.99 -24.62 -9.23
C ASP A 25 53.77 -23.67 -8.01
N ASN A 26 54.74 -23.61 -7.08
CA ASN A 26 54.72 -23.02 -5.74
C ASN A 26 55.23 -21.55 -5.66
N GLY A 27 55.11 -20.91 -4.49
CA GLY A 27 55.79 -19.64 -4.17
C GLY A 27 55.50 -19.09 -2.76
N GLU A 28 56.56 -18.82 -1.98
CA GLU A 28 56.50 -18.37 -0.56
C GLU A 28 56.84 -16.87 -0.37
N ASP A 29 56.73 -16.42 0.88
CA ASP A 29 57.47 -15.34 1.56
C ASP A 29 57.25 -13.83 1.28
N SER A 30 56.42 -13.23 2.16
CA SER A 30 56.86 -12.38 3.29
C SER A 30 57.36 -10.90 3.13
N VAL A 31 56.96 -10.10 4.14
CA VAL A 31 57.71 -9.00 4.82
C VAL A 31 57.75 -7.55 4.24
N ASP A 32 57.14 -6.65 5.03
CA ASP A 32 57.45 -5.23 5.34
C ASP A 32 57.30 -4.04 4.35
N ARG A 33 56.43 -3.10 4.79
CA ARG A 33 56.71 -1.67 5.15
C ARG A 33 56.32 -0.49 4.24
N LEU A 34 55.78 0.53 4.94
CA LEU A 34 55.79 1.99 4.69
C LEU A 34 54.99 2.46 3.44
N TYR A 35 54.10 3.46 3.53
CA TYR A 35 54.21 4.74 4.26
C TYR A 35 52.85 5.30 4.75
N SER A 36 52.93 6.24 5.70
CA SER A 36 51.87 7.20 6.04
C SER A 36 52.51 8.56 6.36
N PRO A 37 51.90 9.68 5.94
CA PRO A 37 52.03 10.99 6.59
C PRO A 37 50.66 11.43 7.17
N GLU A 38 50.53 11.52 8.48
CA GLU A 38 50.80 12.73 9.28
C GLU A 38 49.82 13.90 9.08
N TRP A 39 49.00 14.14 10.11
CA TRP A 39 48.70 15.50 10.60
C TRP A 39 48.78 15.50 12.13
N LYS A 40 49.30 16.59 12.71
CA LYS A 40 49.63 16.67 14.15
C LYS A 40 48.80 17.73 14.88
N VAL A 41 48.21 17.29 16.00
CA VAL A 41 48.36 17.85 17.36
C VAL A 41 48.43 19.38 17.52
N GLU A 42 47.50 19.94 18.30
CA GLU A 42 47.89 20.74 19.48
C GLU A 42 46.89 20.56 20.64
N GLN A 43 47.27 20.99 21.85
CA GLN A 43 46.59 20.74 23.13
C GLN A 43 46.20 22.03 23.86
N ALA A 44 45.19 21.96 24.73
CA ALA A 44 45.01 22.91 25.84
C ALA A 44 44.50 22.18 27.10
N THR A 45 44.91 22.61 28.30
CA THR A 45 44.70 21.83 29.55
C THR A 45 44.64 22.72 30.80
N ARG A 46 43.67 22.48 31.70
CA ARG A 46 43.52 22.90 33.13
C ARG A 46 42.13 22.43 33.62
N LEU A 47 41.84 21.82 34.79
CA LEU A 47 42.47 21.71 36.13
C LEU A 47 42.50 23.07 36.86
N LEU A 48 41.96 23.30 38.08
CA LEU A 48 41.74 22.53 39.34
C LEU A 48 40.57 23.20 40.18
N PRO A 49 40.32 22.91 41.49
CA PRO A 49 40.15 21.66 42.28
C PRO A 49 38.85 21.64 43.16
N PHE A 50 38.84 20.82 44.23
CA PHE A 50 37.80 20.63 45.27
C PHE A 50 37.93 21.57 46.51
N ASP A 51 36.90 21.53 47.37
CA ASP A 51 36.85 21.58 48.87
C ASP A 51 35.69 22.50 49.38
N ASP A 52 35.11 22.41 50.59
CA ASP A 52 34.53 21.35 51.45
C ASP A 52 33.80 22.07 52.64
N VAL A 53 33.24 21.35 53.63
CA VAL A 53 32.85 21.80 55.00
C VAL A 53 31.46 22.48 55.25
N GLN A 54 30.61 21.74 56.00
CA GLN A 54 29.64 22.09 57.08
C GLN A 54 28.75 23.35 57.00
N ASP A 55 27.41 23.32 57.19
CA ASP A 55 26.53 22.74 58.24
C ASP A 55 26.36 23.64 59.49
N ASP A 56 25.14 24.18 59.72
CA ASP A 56 24.56 24.36 61.08
C ASP A 56 23.05 24.72 61.14
N HIS A 57 22.48 24.38 62.30
CA HIS A 57 21.14 24.53 62.91
C HIS A 57 20.35 25.87 62.74
N VAL A 58 19.01 25.87 62.48
CA VAL A 58 17.81 25.67 63.36
C VAL A 58 17.43 26.86 64.28
N ASP A 59 16.21 27.45 64.14
CA ASP A 59 14.99 27.14 64.96
C ASP A 59 13.72 27.98 64.56
N LYS A 60 12.65 27.93 65.37
CA LYS A 60 11.24 28.31 65.08
C LYS A 60 10.75 29.59 65.82
N ILE A 61 9.40 29.72 65.96
CA ILE A 61 8.59 30.55 66.92
C ILE A 61 8.19 31.95 66.39
N TYR A 62 6.97 32.50 66.54
CA TYR A 62 5.58 31.98 66.73
C TYR A 62 4.55 33.15 66.52
N ILE A 63 3.23 32.87 66.55
CA ILE A 63 2.07 33.81 66.40
C ILE A 63 1.54 34.34 67.78
N PRO A 64 0.46 35.16 67.95
CA PRO A 64 -0.44 35.98 67.07
C PRO A 64 -0.51 37.50 67.50
N GLY A 65 -1.47 38.39 67.15
CA GLY A 65 -2.45 38.48 66.04
C GLY A 65 -3.99 38.54 66.34
N LYS A 66 -4.61 39.71 66.67
CA LYS A 66 -6.09 39.97 66.71
C LYS A 66 -6.51 41.48 66.79
N TYR A 67 -7.65 41.83 66.16
CA TYR A 67 -8.80 42.77 66.48
C TYR A 67 -8.60 44.02 67.41
N ASP A 68 -9.36 45.15 67.33
CA ASP A 68 -10.74 45.41 66.84
C ASP A 68 -11.04 46.88 66.36
N GLU A 69 -12.29 47.17 65.97
CA GLU A 69 -12.89 48.43 65.40
C GLU A 69 -13.24 49.58 66.43
N PRO A 70 -13.92 50.73 66.10
CA PRO A 70 -14.01 51.62 64.91
C PRO A 70 -14.15 53.19 65.18
N GLN A 71 -14.44 54.00 64.13
CA GLN A 71 -15.08 55.37 64.13
C GLN A 71 -14.27 56.62 64.63
N VAL A 72 -14.47 57.91 64.22
CA VAL A 72 -15.36 58.61 63.25
C VAL A 72 -14.61 59.81 62.56
N HIS A 73 -15.18 60.36 61.47
CA HIS A 73 -15.22 61.80 61.05
C HIS A 73 -14.42 62.36 59.84
N HIS A 74 -15.03 63.43 59.29
CA HIS A 74 -14.90 64.15 58.02
C HIS A 74 -13.51 64.77 57.70
N GLY A 75 -13.20 65.23 56.47
CA GLY A 75 -13.99 65.27 55.22
C GLY A 75 -13.36 66.20 54.15
N VAL A 76 -14.12 66.54 53.10
CA VAL A 76 -13.78 67.54 52.06
C VAL A 76 -12.48 67.29 51.25
N ASN A 77 -12.41 66.20 50.48
CA ASN A 77 -11.53 66.16 49.29
C ASN A 77 -11.94 65.17 48.16
N ARG A 78 -13.07 64.45 48.28
CA ARG A 78 -13.37 63.30 47.41
C ARG A 78 -13.77 63.63 45.97
N ILE A 79 -14.40 64.77 45.69
CA ILE A 79 -15.04 65.04 44.37
C ILE A 79 -14.00 65.15 43.23
N LYS A 80 -12.87 65.83 43.45
CA LYS A 80 -11.80 65.95 42.41
C LYS A 80 -11.01 64.65 42.20
N ILE A 81 -10.97 63.77 43.20
CA ILE A 81 -10.33 62.44 43.09
C ILE A 81 -11.25 61.51 42.30
N ILE A 82 -12.54 61.42 42.65
CA ILE A 82 -13.52 60.52 42.02
C ILE A 82 -13.56 60.69 40.49
N ILE A 83 -13.55 61.94 39.99
CA ILE A 83 -13.56 62.21 38.54
C ILE A 83 -12.28 61.68 37.89
N ARG A 84 -11.09 61.96 38.45
CA ARG A 84 -9.81 61.46 37.91
C ARG A 84 -9.70 59.94 37.96
N THR A 85 -10.16 59.29 39.04
CA THR A 85 -10.19 57.82 39.12
C THR A 85 -11.20 57.22 38.15
N ALA A 86 -12.35 57.87 37.90
CA ALA A 86 -13.32 57.40 36.92
C ALA A 86 -12.77 57.49 35.49
N THR A 87 -12.08 58.58 35.12
CA THR A 87 -11.44 58.69 33.79
C THR A 87 -10.29 57.69 33.65
N ALA A 88 -9.45 57.52 34.68
CA ALA A 88 -8.36 56.54 34.64
C ALA A 88 -8.89 55.09 34.55
N PHE A 89 -9.97 54.76 35.28
CA PHE A 89 -10.61 53.45 35.21
C PHE A 89 -11.28 53.22 33.85
N ALA A 90 -11.97 54.22 33.29
CA ALA A 90 -12.54 54.12 31.95
C ALA A 90 -11.47 53.92 30.87
N ILE A 91 -10.33 54.61 30.96
CA ILE A 91 -9.19 54.41 30.05
C ILE A 91 -8.57 53.02 30.24
N ALA A 92 -8.39 52.56 31.48
CA ALA A 92 -7.87 51.22 31.76
C ALA A 92 -8.81 50.12 31.23
N VAL A 93 -10.13 50.26 31.41
CA VAL A 93 -11.13 49.35 30.83
C VAL A 93 -11.12 49.39 29.31
N LEU A 94 -11.02 50.58 28.69
CA LEU A 94 -10.94 50.69 27.23
C LEU A 94 -9.65 50.05 26.68
N LEU A 95 -8.52 50.22 27.37
CA LEU A 95 -7.25 49.58 27.02
C LEU A 95 -7.30 48.06 27.23
N CYS A 96 -7.93 47.56 28.29
CA CYS A 96 -8.15 46.12 28.48
C CYS A 96 -9.08 45.55 27.41
N ILE A 97 -10.14 46.26 27.00
CA ILE A 97 -11.02 45.84 25.90
C ILE A 97 -10.24 45.85 24.57
N LEU A 98 -9.47 46.88 24.28
CA LEU A 98 -8.60 46.94 23.09
C LEU A 98 -7.54 45.83 23.10
N PHE A 99 -6.96 45.50 24.26
CA PHE A 99 -6.00 44.42 24.40
C PHE A 99 -6.66 43.03 24.29
N LEU A 100 -7.90 42.86 24.76
CA LEU A 100 -8.68 41.62 24.58
C LEU A 100 -9.17 41.45 23.14
N VAL A 101 -9.52 42.53 22.45
CA VAL A 101 -9.85 42.51 21.00
C VAL A 101 -8.59 42.26 20.16
N ALA A 102 -7.47 42.91 20.49
CA ALA A 102 -6.18 42.64 19.84
C ALA A 102 -5.71 41.20 20.09
N ALA A 103 -5.75 40.73 21.35
CA ALA A 103 -5.44 39.34 21.69
C ALA A 103 -6.38 38.38 20.95
N GLY A 104 -7.70 38.62 20.97
CA GLY A 104 -8.69 37.83 20.26
C GLY A 104 -8.44 37.76 18.75
N THR A 105 -8.15 38.89 18.10
CA THR A 105 -7.79 38.92 16.67
C THR A 105 -6.48 38.19 16.39
N THR A 106 -5.44 38.35 17.25
CA THR A 106 -4.21 37.55 17.11
C THR A 106 -4.44 36.06 17.33
N TRP A 107 -5.36 35.68 18.24
CA TRP A 107 -5.71 34.29 18.52
C TRP A 107 -6.48 33.67 17.36
N THR A 108 -7.41 34.41 16.71
CA THR A 108 -8.06 33.94 15.48
C THR A 108 -7.15 33.91 14.26
N THR A 109 -6.05 34.69 14.22
CA THR A 109 -5.03 34.58 13.15
C THR A 109 -3.94 33.53 13.43
N LEU A 110 -3.74 33.11 14.68
CA LEU A 110 -2.72 32.12 15.07
C LEU A 110 -3.29 30.71 15.28
N ASN A 111 -4.51 30.61 15.81
CA ASN A 111 -5.33 29.40 15.81
C ASN A 111 -6.31 29.40 14.61
N GLY A 112 -5.99 30.17 13.56
CA GLY A 112 -6.68 30.10 12.28
C GLY A 112 -6.33 28.77 11.59
N THR A 113 -6.99 27.69 11.99
CA THR A 113 -6.95 26.42 11.27
C THR A 113 -7.41 26.67 9.84
N ALA A 114 -6.50 26.50 8.88
CA ALA A 114 -6.83 26.53 7.47
C ALA A 114 -7.72 25.31 7.16
N PHE A 115 -9.03 25.54 7.22
CA PHE A 115 -10.06 24.58 6.87
C PHE A 115 -10.05 24.36 5.35
N GLU A 116 -9.28 23.37 4.92
CA GLU A 116 -9.69 22.52 3.80
C GLU A 116 -10.76 21.57 4.36
N ASP A 117 -11.96 22.12 4.49
CA ASP A 117 -13.20 21.42 4.81
C ASP A 117 -13.87 21.12 3.46
N GLU A 118 -13.92 19.87 3.04
CA GLU A 118 -14.62 19.47 1.82
C GLU A 118 -16.13 19.68 2.02
N THR A 119 -16.60 20.89 1.71
CA THR A 119 -18.01 21.24 1.81
C THR A 119 -18.83 20.26 0.99
N ILE A 120 -19.74 19.52 1.64
CA ILE A 120 -20.57 18.46 1.05
C ILE A 120 -21.24 18.99 -0.21
N THR A 121 -20.66 18.66 -1.35
CA THR A 121 -21.09 19.11 -2.67
C THR A 121 -21.94 17.99 -3.25
N GLN A 122 -23.18 18.29 -3.66
CA GLN A 122 -23.96 17.30 -4.41
C GLN A 122 -23.35 17.14 -5.81
N HIS A 123 -22.46 16.17 -5.94
CA HIS A 123 -21.85 15.80 -7.22
C HIS A 123 -22.94 15.32 -8.18
N THR A 124 -23.11 16.02 -9.31
CA THR A 124 -24.14 15.70 -10.31
C THR A 124 -23.72 14.55 -11.25
N THR A 125 -22.64 13.86 -10.92
CA THR A 125 -21.97 12.83 -11.72
C THR A 125 -21.09 11.99 -10.80
N PHE A 126 -21.14 10.67 -10.96
CA PHE A 126 -20.25 9.76 -10.24
C PHE A 126 -18.79 9.88 -10.69
N ARG A 127 -18.53 10.33 -11.93
CA ARG A 127 -17.16 10.55 -12.43
C ARG A 127 -16.56 11.80 -11.77
N ARG A 128 -15.34 11.65 -11.25
CA ARG A 128 -14.47 12.78 -10.84
C ARG A 128 -14.03 13.62 -12.03
N SER A 129 -13.81 14.91 -11.80
CA SER A 129 -13.19 15.80 -12.78
C SER A 129 -11.74 15.35 -13.06
N PRO A 130 -11.27 15.37 -14.33
CA PRO A 130 -9.86 15.17 -14.64
C PRO A 130 -8.91 16.10 -13.87
N SER A 131 -9.38 17.28 -13.43
CA SER A 131 -8.60 18.22 -12.61
C SER A 131 -8.28 17.70 -11.20
N GLU A 132 -9.08 16.79 -10.64
CA GLU A 132 -8.87 16.21 -9.30
C GLU A 132 -7.67 15.26 -9.23
N TYR A 133 -7.15 14.83 -10.38
CA TYR A 133 -5.92 14.03 -10.47
C TYR A 133 -4.66 14.88 -10.72
N VAL A 134 -4.79 16.20 -10.83
CA VAL A 134 -3.65 17.12 -11.04
C VAL A 134 -3.21 17.65 -9.68
N LEU A 135 -2.04 17.23 -9.22
CA LEU A 135 -1.51 17.65 -7.93
C LEU A 135 -1.13 19.13 -7.94
N ARG A 136 -1.19 19.76 -6.77
CA ARG A 136 -1.13 21.21 -6.68
C ARG A 136 0.29 21.75 -6.89
N HIS A 137 0.52 22.42 -8.01
CA HIS A 137 1.78 23.13 -8.27
C HIS A 137 2.04 24.28 -7.25
N ASP A 138 1.02 24.75 -6.53
CA ASP A 138 1.14 25.74 -5.44
C ASP A 138 1.27 25.11 -4.04
N TRP A 139 1.46 23.79 -3.94
CA TRP A 139 1.49 23.06 -2.68
C TRP A 139 2.71 23.39 -1.81
N ASP A 140 2.46 23.81 -0.56
CA ASP A 140 3.53 23.99 0.42
C ASP A 140 3.91 22.65 1.07
N PHE A 141 4.78 21.91 0.38
CA PHE A 141 5.45 20.70 0.89
C PHE A 141 6.40 20.96 2.08
N ARG A 142 6.51 22.21 2.54
CA ARG A 142 7.24 22.64 3.75
C ARG A 142 6.32 23.23 4.82
N ALA A 143 5.00 23.18 4.62
CA ALA A 143 4.01 23.55 5.62
C ALA A 143 4.20 22.69 6.88
N ARG A 144 3.93 23.28 8.04
CA ARG A 144 4.03 22.56 9.32
C ARG A 144 2.99 21.44 9.40
N PRO A 145 3.32 20.29 10.03
CA PRO A 145 2.39 19.22 10.34
C PRO A 145 1.02 19.72 10.84
N ARG A 146 -0.03 19.28 10.16
CA ARG A 146 -1.44 19.59 10.47
C ARG A 146 -2.31 18.34 10.41
N THR A 147 -3.49 18.40 11.01
CA THR A 147 -4.52 17.37 10.81
C THR A 147 -5.31 17.67 9.55
N ARG A 148 -5.36 16.71 8.63
CA ARG A 148 -6.25 16.74 7.46
C ARG A 148 -7.48 15.89 7.75
N ARG A 149 -8.65 16.44 7.42
CA ARG A 149 -9.94 15.87 7.79
C ARG A 149 -10.69 15.51 6.52
N TYR A 150 -11.17 14.28 6.45
CA TYR A 150 -11.99 13.78 5.35
C TYR A 150 -13.24 13.14 5.95
N HIS A 151 -14.38 13.34 5.29
CA HIS A 151 -15.64 12.69 5.65
C HIS A 151 -16.14 11.92 4.43
N TRP A 152 -16.32 10.60 4.60
CA TRP A 152 -16.59 9.64 3.54
C TRP A 152 -17.89 8.90 3.83
N THR A 153 -18.97 9.27 3.15
CA THR A 153 -20.19 8.47 3.10
C THR A 153 -20.01 7.39 2.03
N VAL A 154 -20.13 6.11 2.42
CA VAL A 154 -20.01 4.95 1.54
C VAL A 154 -21.40 4.54 1.05
N THR A 155 -21.64 4.52 -0.27
CA THR A 155 -22.95 4.29 -0.89
C THR A 155 -22.93 3.16 -1.93
N ASP A 156 -24.04 2.44 -2.09
CA ASP A 156 -24.24 1.50 -3.22
C ASP A 156 -25.00 2.20 -4.36
N GLU A 157 -24.44 2.25 -5.56
CA GLU A 157 -25.01 2.98 -6.69
C GLU A 157 -24.89 2.23 -8.03
N GLU A 158 -25.88 2.39 -8.91
CA GLU A 158 -25.86 1.82 -10.27
C GLU A 158 -25.25 2.82 -11.25
N VAL A 159 -23.97 2.60 -11.59
CA VAL A 159 -23.15 3.51 -12.39
C VAL A 159 -22.50 2.78 -13.57
N ASN A 160 -21.93 3.54 -14.52
CA ASN A 160 -21.44 2.98 -15.78
C ASN A 160 -20.09 3.55 -16.27
N PRO A 161 -18.97 3.36 -15.54
CA PRO A 161 -17.62 3.80 -15.91
C PRO A 161 -17.22 3.68 -17.40
N ASP A 162 -17.49 2.54 -18.04
CA ASP A 162 -17.21 2.29 -19.47
C ASP A 162 -18.43 2.36 -20.41
N GLY A 163 -19.59 2.79 -19.88
CA GLY A 163 -20.90 2.78 -20.56
C GLY A 163 -21.81 1.62 -20.13
N VAL A 164 -21.27 0.53 -19.59
CA VAL A 164 -22.08 -0.60 -19.07
C VAL A 164 -22.47 -0.34 -17.61
N TYR A 165 -23.77 -0.40 -17.33
CA TYR A 165 -24.31 -0.22 -15.98
C TYR A 165 -24.09 -1.46 -15.13
N ARG A 166 -23.58 -1.25 -13.92
CA ARG A 166 -23.46 -2.25 -12.85
C ARG A 166 -23.65 -1.59 -11.48
N GLN A 167 -23.87 -2.40 -10.45
CA GLN A 167 -23.79 -1.95 -9.07
C GLN A 167 -22.32 -1.74 -8.69
N MET A 168 -22.01 -0.64 -8.01
CA MET A 168 -20.70 -0.31 -7.46
C MET A 168 -20.86 0.29 -6.05
N ILE A 169 -19.80 0.19 -5.24
CA ILE A 169 -19.74 0.78 -3.90
C ILE A 169 -18.80 1.99 -3.97
N LEU A 170 -19.34 3.18 -3.67
CA LEU A 170 -18.71 4.47 -3.95
C LEU A 170 -18.35 5.23 -2.68
N ILE A 171 -17.49 6.25 -2.81
CA ILE A 171 -17.16 7.21 -1.74
C ILE A 171 -17.69 8.58 -2.14
N ASN A 172 -18.55 9.16 -1.31
CA ASN A 172 -19.23 10.44 -1.56
C ASN A 172 -19.98 10.46 -2.91
N GLY A 173 -20.55 9.31 -3.30
CA GLY A 173 -21.26 9.12 -4.58
C GLY A 173 -20.37 9.23 -5.82
N GLN A 174 -19.05 9.07 -5.68
CA GLN A 174 -18.09 9.18 -6.78
C GLN A 174 -17.18 7.96 -6.91
N PHE A 175 -16.73 7.75 -8.15
CA PHE A 175 -15.74 6.76 -8.55
C PHE A 175 -14.68 7.40 -9.46
N PRO A 176 -13.37 7.14 -9.24
CA PRO A 176 -12.76 6.52 -8.05
C PRO A 176 -12.98 7.33 -6.77
N GLY A 177 -12.47 6.85 -5.64
CA GLY A 177 -12.45 7.58 -4.37
C GLY A 177 -11.64 8.89 -4.44
N PRO A 178 -11.89 9.84 -3.51
CA PRO A 178 -11.20 11.13 -3.47
C PRO A 178 -9.68 11.00 -3.29
N LEU A 179 -8.95 11.99 -3.80
CA LEU A 179 -7.51 12.11 -3.57
C LEU A 179 -7.23 12.54 -2.13
N ILE A 180 -6.44 11.74 -1.41
CA ILE A 180 -5.74 12.22 -0.21
C ILE A 180 -4.39 12.80 -0.66
N GLU A 181 -4.19 14.10 -0.46
CA GLU A 181 -2.93 14.80 -0.71
C GLU A 181 -2.41 15.32 0.66
N CYS A 182 -1.22 14.90 1.10
CA CYS A 182 -0.67 15.29 2.40
C CYS A 182 0.86 15.53 2.42
N ASN A 183 1.37 16.09 3.52
CA ASN A 183 2.81 16.18 3.79
C ASN A 183 3.25 15.07 4.74
N GLU A 184 4.52 14.67 4.63
CA GLU A 184 5.22 13.94 5.69
C GLU A 184 5.09 14.70 7.02
N GLY A 185 4.64 14.01 8.07
CA GLY A 185 4.33 14.56 9.39
C GLY A 185 2.86 14.92 9.62
N ASP A 186 2.02 15.03 8.57
CA ASP A 186 0.60 15.31 8.75
C ASP A 186 -0.15 14.15 9.42
N THR A 187 -1.17 14.49 10.21
CA THR A 187 -2.14 13.51 10.74
C THR A 187 -3.31 13.40 9.78
N LEU A 188 -3.63 12.20 9.30
CA LEU A 188 -4.86 11.94 8.59
C LEU A 188 -5.95 11.56 9.61
N GLU A 189 -7.14 12.13 9.46
CA GLU A 189 -8.33 11.83 10.27
C GLU A 189 -9.54 11.68 9.33
N ILE A 190 -9.86 10.44 8.97
CA ILE A 190 -10.91 10.09 8.01
C ILE A 190 -12.10 9.52 8.78
N GLU A 191 -13.22 10.24 8.81
CA GLU A 191 -14.50 9.68 9.25
C GLU A 191 -15.14 8.93 8.08
N VAL A 192 -15.42 7.65 8.29
CA VAL A 192 -16.15 6.80 7.35
C VAL A 192 -17.53 6.53 7.91
N GLU A 193 -18.56 6.99 7.22
CA GLU A 193 -19.96 6.65 7.46
C GLU A 193 -20.37 5.54 6.47
N ASN A 194 -20.64 4.32 6.96
CA ASN A 194 -21.06 3.24 6.09
C ASN A 194 -22.58 3.26 5.87
N GLN A 195 -23.03 3.73 4.70
CA GLN A 195 -24.42 3.64 4.24
C GLN A 195 -24.68 2.49 3.24
N SER A 196 -23.66 1.68 2.91
CA SER A 196 -23.80 0.48 2.07
C SER A 196 -24.60 -0.62 2.79
N ILE A 197 -25.24 -1.51 2.02
CA ILE A 197 -25.86 -2.75 2.51
C ILE A 197 -24.84 -3.73 3.13
N ASN A 198 -23.55 -3.59 2.77
CA ASN A 198 -22.45 -4.45 3.21
C ASN A 198 -21.59 -3.78 4.29
N ALA A 199 -20.95 -4.57 5.15
CA ALA A 199 -19.90 -4.09 6.03
C ALA A 199 -18.65 -3.70 5.21
N THR A 200 -17.79 -2.83 5.72
CA THR A 200 -16.60 -2.35 4.98
C THR A 200 -15.40 -2.06 5.88
N SER A 201 -14.23 -1.84 5.32
CA SER A 201 -13.05 -1.31 6.03
C SER A 201 -12.20 -0.53 5.04
N PHE A 202 -11.15 0.18 5.48
CA PHE A 202 -10.22 0.86 4.58
C PHE A 202 -8.78 0.65 5.00
N HIS A 203 -8.00 0.01 4.13
CA HIS A 203 -6.56 -0.17 4.29
C HIS A 203 -5.79 0.90 3.51
N TRP A 204 -4.65 1.27 4.06
CA TRP A 204 -3.81 2.38 3.64
C TRP A 204 -2.54 1.78 3.03
N HIS A 205 -2.60 1.46 1.75
CA HIS A 205 -1.64 0.55 1.13
C HIS A 205 -0.24 1.14 1.05
N GLY A 206 0.73 0.43 1.64
CA GLY A 206 2.14 0.84 1.77
C GLY A 206 2.42 1.85 2.90
N ILE A 207 1.42 2.23 3.70
CA ILE A 207 1.56 3.12 4.85
C ILE A 207 2.05 2.31 6.06
N TYR A 208 3.15 2.73 6.72
CA TYR A 208 3.75 1.96 7.81
C TYR A 208 2.85 1.80 9.06
N GLN A 209 1.86 2.65 9.29
CA GLN A 209 0.98 2.62 10.48
C GLN A 209 1.77 2.51 11.81
N ASN A 210 2.93 3.18 11.89
CA ASN A 210 3.87 3.05 12.99
C ASN A 210 3.27 3.57 14.31
N GLY A 211 3.07 2.65 15.26
CA GLY A 211 2.34 2.93 16.51
C GLY A 211 0.82 3.07 16.36
N THR A 212 0.26 2.73 15.19
CA THR A 212 -1.18 2.79 14.87
C THR A 212 -1.66 1.55 14.09
N ASN A 213 -1.09 0.37 14.36
CA ASN A 213 -1.44 -0.89 13.68
C ASN A 213 -2.95 -1.23 13.71
N TRP A 214 -3.69 -0.84 14.75
CA TRP A 214 -5.16 -0.96 14.81
C TRP A 214 -5.92 -0.03 13.83
N MET A 215 -5.24 0.91 13.15
CA MET A 215 -5.79 1.75 12.09
C MET A 215 -5.45 1.23 10.68
N ASP A 216 -4.82 0.05 10.57
CA ASP A 216 -4.39 -0.54 9.30
C ASP A 216 -5.55 -1.02 8.41
N GLY A 217 -6.77 -1.18 8.95
CA GLY A 217 -7.97 -1.46 8.16
C GLY A 217 -8.25 -2.93 7.83
N THR A 218 -7.37 -3.85 8.21
CA THR A 218 -7.42 -5.25 7.75
C THR A 218 -8.38 -6.10 8.58
N VAL A 219 -9.48 -6.50 7.95
CA VAL A 219 -10.57 -7.27 8.59
C VAL A 219 -10.08 -8.62 9.10
N GLY A 220 -10.43 -8.94 10.35
CA GLY A 220 -10.02 -10.17 11.03
C GLY A 220 -8.54 -10.18 11.47
N VAL A 221 -7.76 -9.14 11.13
CA VAL A 221 -6.34 -9.03 11.53
C VAL A 221 -6.16 -7.91 12.55
N THR A 222 -6.50 -6.67 12.18
CA THR A 222 -6.27 -5.47 13.01
C THR A 222 -7.56 -4.82 13.50
N GLN A 223 -8.71 -5.20 12.94
CA GLN A 223 -10.04 -4.76 13.37
C GLN A 223 -11.17 -5.66 12.84
N CYS A 224 -12.37 -5.53 13.41
CA CYS A 224 -13.62 -5.94 12.79
C CYS A 224 -14.04 -4.93 11.68
N PRO A 225 -14.94 -5.29 10.76
CA PRO A 225 -15.42 -4.36 9.75
C PRO A 225 -16.40 -3.32 10.33
N ILE A 226 -16.56 -2.19 9.62
CA ILE A 226 -17.55 -1.16 9.88
C ILE A 226 -18.89 -1.68 9.33
N ALA A 227 -19.78 -2.17 10.21
CA ALA A 227 -21.09 -2.65 9.81
C ALA A 227 -21.98 -1.55 9.17
N PRO A 228 -23.00 -1.91 8.37
CA PRO A 228 -23.97 -0.96 7.80
C PRO A 228 -24.63 -0.04 8.84
N GLY A 229 -24.77 1.24 8.52
CA GLY A 229 -25.34 2.26 9.41
C GLY A 229 -24.45 2.61 10.61
N ARG A 230 -23.14 2.40 10.51
CA ARG A 230 -22.14 2.72 11.54
C ARG A 230 -21.06 3.65 10.99
N ASN A 231 -20.49 4.45 11.89
CA ASN A 231 -19.36 5.33 11.60
C ASN A 231 -18.10 4.81 12.29
N PHE A 232 -16.94 5.03 11.69
CA PHE A 232 -15.62 4.82 12.31
C PHE A 232 -14.63 5.89 11.83
N THR A 233 -13.69 6.28 12.70
CA THR A 233 -12.69 7.31 12.36
C THR A 233 -11.29 6.72 12.35
N TYR A 234 -10.72 6.57 11.16
CA TYR A 234 -9.30 6.23 11.01
C TYR A 234 -8.46 7.44 11.35
N LYS A 235 -7.52 7.29 12.29
CA LYS A 235 -6.65 8.40 12.72
C LYS A 235 -5.21 7.97 12.98
N PHE A 236 -4.31 8.39 12.11
CA PHE A 236 -2.89 8.05 12.16
C PHE A 236 -2.03 9.21 11.61
N THR A 237 -0.73 9.20 11.93
CA THR A 237 0.21 10.25 11.48
C THR A 237 1.21 9.66 10.51
N ILE A 238 1.42 10.34 9.38
CA ILE A 238 2.40 9.96 8.36
C ILE A 238 3.80 10.29 8.88
N GLN A 239 4.69 9.31 8.98
CA GLN A 239 6.06 9.52 9.49
C GLN A 239 7.07 8.69 8.68
N GLY A 240 8.17 9.32 8.23
CA GLY A 240 9.29 8.63 7.59
C GLY A 240 8.99 8.01 6.21
N GLN A 241 7.96 8.51 5.52
CA GLN A 241 7.51 8.01 4.23
C GLN A 241 6.94 9.14 3.35
N SER A 242 7.14 9.03 2.04
CA SER A 242 6.67 9.96 1.02
C SER A 242 6.51 9.25 -0.33
N GLY A 243 5.89 9.90 -1.32
CA GLY A 243 5.67 9.37 -2.66
C GLY A 243 4.24 8.86 -2.88
N THR A 244 4.12 7.85 -3.73
CA THR A 244 2.87 7.41 -4.36
C THR A 244 2.29 6.18 -3.68
N TYR A 245 1.13 6.36 -3.04
CA TYR A 245 0.37 5.34 -2.35
C TYR A 245 -1.10 5.38 -2.77
N TRP A 246 -1.89 4.46 -2.24
CA TRP A 246 -3.34 4.40 -2.46
C TRP A 246 -4.02 3.81 -1.23
N TYR A 247 -5.33 3.91 -1.18
CA TYR A 247 -6.14 3.23 -0.18
C TYR A 247 -7.24 2.44 -0.89
N HIS A 248 -7.72 1.38 -0.24
CA HIS A 248 -8.78 0.53 -0.77
C HIS A 248 -9.56 -0.14 0.35
N SER A 249 -10.75 -0.65 0.05
CA SER A 249 -11.43 -1.51 1.02
C SER A 249 -10.65 -2.81 1.23
N HIS A 250 -10.52 -3.21 2.49
CA HIS A 250 -9.92 -4.49 2.89
C HIS A 250 -10.94 -5.44 3.53
N HIS A 251 -12.23 -5.22 3.21
CA HIS A 251 -13.29 -6.18 3.44
C HIS A 251 -13.59 -6.92 2.13
N VAL A 252 -13.15 -8.18 2.05
CA VAL A 252 -13.33 -9.06 0.89
C VAL A 252 -12.78 -8.39 -0.37
N LEU A 253 -13.63 -8.11 -1.37
CA LEU A 253 -13.21 -7.70 -2.72
C LEU A 253 -13.83 -6.38 -3.18
N GLN A 254 -14.30 -5.56 -2.24
CA GLN A 254 -14.97 -4.29 -2.54
C GLN A 254 -14.10 -3.29 -3.31
N ALA A 255 -12.77 -3.48 -3.35
CA ALA A 255 -11.87 -2.75 -4.23
C ALA A 255 -12.19 -2.95 -5.73
N ALA A 256 -12.62 -4.14 -6.15
CA ALA A 256 -13.09 -4.43 -7.52
C ALA A 256 -14.51 -3.91 -7.80
N ASP A 257 -15.24 -3.53 -6.75
CA ASP A 257 -16.59 -2.99 -6.81
C ASP A 257 -16.65 -1.47 -6.65
N GLY A 258 -15.52 -0.79 -6.39
CA GLY A 258 -15.39 0.67 -6.49
C GLY A 258 -14.58 1.35 -5.37
N LEU A 259 -14.36 0.67 -4.24
CA LEU A 259 -13.68 1.25 -3.07
C LEU A 259 -12.15 1.26 -3.21
N VAL A 260 -11.65 2.14 -4.08
CA VAL A 260 -10.22 2.45 -4.30
C VAL A 260 -10.02 3.97 -4.49
N GLY A 261 -8.92 4.53 -3.99
CA GLY A 261 -8.56 5.94 -4.23
C GLY A 261 -7.08 6.25 -3.97
N PRO A 262 -6.54 7.37 -4.49
CA PRO A 262 -5.12 7.68 -4.39
C PRO A 262 -4.74 8.37 -3.08
N LEU A 263 -3.51 8.15 -2.63
CA LEU A 263 -2.93 8.75 -1.43
C LEU A 263 -1.50 9.22 -1.76
N ILE A 264 -1.31 10.52 -1.95
CA ILE A 264 -0.01 11.11 -2.28
C ILE A 264 0.56 11.85 -1.07
N ILE A 265 1.85 11.61 -0.81
CA ILE A 265 2.56 12.14 0.34
C ILE A 265 3.78 12.93 -0.12
N HIS A 266 3.73 14.25 -0.02
CA HIS A 266 4.86 15.12 -0.31
C HIS A 266 5.86 15.15 0.85
N SER A 267 7.16 15.17 0.55
CA SER A 267 8.19 15.43 1.57
C SER A 267 8.80 16.81 1.38
N SER A 268 9.22 17.42 2.50
CA SER A 268 10.08 18.61 2.52
C SER A 268 11.36 18.49 1.66
N LYS A 269 11.73 17.24 1.32
CA LYS A 269 12.89 16.78 0.54
C LYS A 269 12.57 16.27 -0.87
N GLU A 270 11.34 16.43 -1.41
CA GLU A 270 10.99 15.84 -2.72
C GLU A 270 11.95 16.29 -3.85
N ASN A 271 12.40 17.56 -3.82
CA ASN A 271 13.42 18.11 -4.72
C ASN A 271 14.89 17.75 -4.36
N GLU A 272 15.14 16.84 -3.41
CA GLU A 272 16.49 16.37 -3.03
C GLU A 272 16.88 15.08 -3.78
N TYR A 273 15.88 14.25 -4.13
CA TYR A 273 16.10 12.93 -4.74
C TYR A 273 15.52 12.80 -6.17
N GLN A 274 14.56 13.64 -6.54
CA GLN A 274 14.10 13.75 -7.93
C GLN A 274 15.14 14.53 -8.76
N GLU A 275 15.88 13.84 -9.61
CA GLU A 275 16.89 14.46 -10.50
C GLU A 275 16.29 15.14 -11.75
N LEU A 276 15.02 14.88 -12.09
CA LEU A 276 14.35 15.47 -13.25
C LEU A 276 13.29 16.48 -12.85
N ASP A 277 13.53 17.77 -13.16
CA ASP A 277 12.52 18.82 -13.10
C ASP A 277 11.26 18.44 -13.89
N TYR A 278 10.08 18.74 -13.33
CA TYR A 278 8.78 18.61 -14.01
C TYR A 278 7.88 19.82 -13.76
N ALA A 279 7.02 20.14 -14.73
CA ALA A 279 6.10 21.27 -14.67
C ALA A 279 4.77 20.94 -13.98
N THR A 280 4.31 19.69 -14.10
CA THR A 280 3.05 19.20 -13.53
C THR A 280 3.23 17.79 -12.99
N ASP A 281 2.43 17.43 -11.99
CA ASP A 281 2.40 16.11 -11.36
C ASP A 281 0.95 15.60 -11.37
N ARG A 282 0.73 14.36 -11.81
CA ARG A 282 -0.64 13.81 -12.00
C ARG A 282 -0.75 12.35 -11.62
N VAL A 283 -1.90 11.97 -11.07
CA VAL A 283 -2.25 10.58 -10.75
C VAL A 283 -2.89 9.87 -11.95
N VAL A 284 -2.48 8.63 -12.20
CA VAL A 284 -3.07 7.75 -13.21
C VAL A 284 -3.36 6.37 -12.57
N LEU A 285 -4.60 6.22 -12.10
CA LEU A 285 -5.14 4.94 -11.64
C LEU A 285 -5.48 4.07 -12.85
N ILE A 286 -5.07 2.80 -12.81
CA ILE A 286 -5.37 1.79 -13.82
C ILE A 286 -5.89 0.54 -13.11
N GLN A 287 -7.00 -0.01 -13.60
CA GLN A 287 -7.72 -1.10 -12.92
C GLN A 287 -8.41 -2.02 -13.94
N ASP A 288 -8.36 -3.33 -13.72
CA ASP A 288 -9.25 -4.28 -14.40
C ASP A 288 -10.70 -4.10 -13.96
N TYR A 289 -11.63 -4.34 -14.90
CA TYR A 289 -13.03 -3.96 -14.73
C TYR A 289 -13.98 -5.08 -15.10
N TYR A 290 -14.79 -5.43 -14.10
CA TYR A 290 -15.85 -6.42 -14.16
C TYR A 290 -17.20 -5.73 -14.36
N HIS A 291 -18.09 -6.34 -15.15
CA HIS A 291 -19.49 -5.89 -15.30
C HIS A 291 -20.43 -6.57 -14.29
N ASP A 292 -19.94 -7.54 -13.53
CA ASP A 292 -20.63 -8.23 -12.45
C ASP A 292 -19.91 -7.92 -11.12
N THR A 293 -20.66 -7.93 -10.01
CA THR A 293 -20.12 -7.60 -8.67
C THR A 293 -19.17 -8.68 -8.15
N SER A 294 -18.18 -8.29 -7.34
CA SER A 294 -17.29 -9.23 -6.66
C SER A 294 -18.08 -10.20 -5.76
N TYR A 295 -19.18 -9.74 -5.16
CA TYR A 295 -20.10 -10.57 -4.38
C TYR A 295 -20.78 -11.69 -5.20
N SER A 296 -21.06 -11.47 -6.49
CA SER A 296 -21.57 -12.53 -7.38
C SER A 296 -20.46 -13.44 -7.95
N LEU A 297 -19.26 -12.91 -8.14
CA LEU A 297 -18.14 -13.62 -8.76
C LEU A 297 -17.35 -14.48 -7.76
N LEU A 298 -17.22 -14.05 -6.50
CA LEU A 298 -16.43 -14.75 -5.48
C LEU A 298 -17.01 -16.14 -5.12
N PRO A 299 -18.32 -16.32 -4.87
CA PRO A 299 -18.88 -17.64 -4.60
C PRO A 299 -18.81 -18.58 -5.81
N ALA A 300 -18.80 -18.01 -7.02
CA ALA A 300 -18.57 -18.77 -8.24
C ALA A 300 -17.10 -19.20 -8.36
N TYR A 301 -16.12 -18.34 -8.04
CA TYR A 301 -14.69 -18.66 -8.05
C TYR A 301 -14.29 -19.67 -6.95
N LEU A 302 -14.77 -19.48 -5.72
CA LEU A 302 -14.45 -20.35 -4.57
C LEU A 302 -15.08 -21.75 -4.66
N ALA A 303 -15.95 -22.02 -5.64
CA ALA A 303 -16.63 -23.30 -5.79
C ALA A 303 -15.68 -24.47 -6.12
N ASN A 304 -16.21 -25.69 -5.96
CA ASN A 304 -15.57 -26.90 -6.46
C ASN A 304 -15.43 -26.86 -7.99
N ASP A 305 -14.47 -27.63 -8.54
CA ASP A 305 -14.26 -27.78 -9.98
C ASP A 305 -13.85 -26.48 -10.71
N ARG A 306 -13.47 -25.44 -9.95
CA ARG A 306 -12.95 -24.18 -10.47
C ARG A 306 -11.43 -24.14 -10.51
N GLU A 307 -10.77 -25.02 -9.75
CA GLU A 307 -9.32 -25.31 -9.80
C GLU A 307 -8.39 -24.07 -9.72
N ASN A 308 -8.92 -23.03 -9.06
CA ASN A 308 -8.32 -21.70 -8.95
C ASN A 308 -8.18 -20.98 -10.31
N ALA A 309 -9.20 -21.08 -11.16
CA ALA A 309 -9.35 -20.32 -12.39
C ALA A 309 -10.23 -19.08 -12.13
N GLU A 310 -9.63 -17.92 -12.33
CA GLU A 310 -10.12 -16.61 -11.92
C GLU A 310 -11.27 -16.13 -12.82
N PRO A 311 -12.22 -15.36 -12.27
CA PRO A 311 -13.07 -14.49 -13.06
C PRO A 311 -12.22 -13.57 -13.94
N ILE A 312 -12.33 -13.74 -15.27
CA ILE A 312 -11.71 -12.83 -16.24
C ILE A 312 -12.54 -11.53 -16.34
N PRO A 313 -11.92 -10.33 -16.22
CA PRO A 313 -12.62 -9.06 -16.32
C PRO A 313 -13.16 -8.84 -17.74
N ALA A 314 -14.18 -7.98 -17.87
CA ALA A 314 -14.63 -7.55 -19.18
C ALA A 314 -13.61 -6.62 -19.85
N GLY A 315 -12.79 -5.90 -19.08
CA GLY A 315 -11.78 -5.00 -19.62
C GLY A 315 -11.02 -4.28 -18.52
N SER A 316 -10.74 -3.00 -18.72
CA SER A 316 -10.07 -2.13 -17.74
C SER A 316 -10.53 -0.68 -17.85
N LEU A 317 -10.12 0.15 -16.89
CA LEU A 317 -10.37 1.60 -16.82
C LEU A 317 -9.06 2.36 -16.58
N ILE A 318 -9.03 3.63 -16.99
CA ILE A 318 -7.99 4.60 -16.62
C ILE A 318 -8.69 5.80 -15.97
N ASN A 319 -8.31 6.19 -14.75
CA ASN A 319 -8.96 7.25 -13.95
C ASN A 319 -10.51 7.15 -13.97
N GLY A 320 -11.01 5.92 -13.76
CA GLY A 320 -12.44 5.58 -13.70
C GLY A 320 -13.21 5.65 -15.03
N GLN A 321 -12.52 5.72 -16.18
CA GLN A 321 -13.13 5.91 -17.50
C GLN A 321 -12.62 4.90 -18.54
N ASN A 322 -13.51 4.54 -19.46
CA ASN A 322 -13.23 3.85 -20.74
C ASN A 322 -14.47 3.98 -21.66
N ILE A 323 -14.44 3.32 -22.82
CA ILE A 323 -15.59 3.17 -23.72
C ILE A 323 -15.90 1.70 -24.03
N ARG A 324 -17.18 1.41 -24.24
CA ARG A 324 -17.69 0.18 -24.86
C ARG A 324 -18.45 0.50 -26.13
N ASN A 325 -18.68 -0.54 -26.92
CA ASN A 325 -19.74 -0.55 -27.91
C ASN A 325 -20.92 -1.37 -27.37
N CYS A 326 -22.01 -0.71 -26.98
CA CYS A 326 -23.21 -1.39 -26.51
C CYS A 326 -23.82 -2.36 -27.54
N ASP A 327 -23.61 -2.16 -28.85
CA ASP A 327 -24.10 -3.09 -29.88
C ASP A 327 -23.44 -4.48 -29.79
N SER A 328 -22.25 -4.55 -29.17
CA SER A 328 -21.55 -5.82 -28.89
C SER A 328 -21.93 -6.48 -27.55
N LEU A 329 -22.74 -5.82 -26.72
CA LEU A 329 -23.14 -6.28 -25.39
C LEU A 329 -24.68 -6.33 -25.22
N PRO A 330 -25.44 -7.02 -26.10
CA PRO A 330 -26.90 -7.01 -26.10
C PRO A 330 -27.55 -7.65 -24.85
N HIS A 331 -26.77 -8.35 -24.03
CA HIS A 331 -27.15 -8.92 -22.73
C HIS A 331 -26.94 -7.97 -21.55
N ARG A 332 -26.30 -6.81 -21.75
CA ARG A 332 -26.01 -5.82 -20.69
C ARG A 332 -26.88 -4.58 -20.83
N LYS A 333 -27.22 -3.94 -19.71
CA LYS A 333 -27.73 -2.56 -19.70
C LYS A 333 -26.54 -1.64 -20.01
N CYS A 334 -26.56 -0.94 -21.15
CA CYS A 334 -25.42 -0.18 -21.65
C CYS A 334 -25.88 1.12 -22.34
N ASP A 335 -25.09 2.19 -22.21
CA ASP A 335 -25.34 3.49 -22.85
C ASP A 335 -24.03 4.10 -23.39
N ASN A 336 -23.89 4.11 -24.72
CA ASN A 336 -22.73 4.69 -25.42
C ASN A 336 -22.59 6.20 -25.18
N SER A 337 -23.65 6.92 -24.80
CA SER A 337 -23.65 8.39 -24.69
C SER A 337 -23.05 8.91 -23.38
N THR A 338 -22.90 8.05 -22.37
CA THR A 338 -22.29 8.38 -21.07
C THR A 338 -20.82 7.95 -20.97
N ALA A 339 -20.36 7.06 -21.85
CA ALA A 339 -18.99 6.58 -21.90
C ALA A 339 -18.03 7.65 -22.47
N SER A 340 -16.77 7.62 -22.07
CA SER A 340 -15.78 8.60 -22.50
C SER A 340 -14.37 8.02 -22.52
N ILE A 341 -13.61 8.37 -23.57
CA ILE A 341 -12.18 8.03 -23.63
C ILE A 341 -11.46 8.94 -22.63
N PRO A 342 -10.71 8.41 -21.66
CA PRO A 342 -9.95 9.24 -20.73
C PRO A 342 -8.94 10.13 -21.48
N MET A 343 -8.81 11.39 -21.05
CA MET A 343 -7.93 12.39 -21.65
C MET A 343 -7.01 12.99 -20.60
N ILE A 344 -5.75 13.23 -20.96
CA ILE A 344 -4.75 13.87 -20.10
C ILE A 344 -4.04 14.96 -20.93
N ASP A 345 -4.16 16.21 -20.51
CA ASP A 345 -3.56 17.36 -21.19
C ASP A 345 -2.16 17.64 -20.61
N LEU A 346 -1.12 17.58 -21.44
CA LEU A 346 0.25 17.89 -21.07
C LEU A 346 0.71 19.11 -21.87
N ALA A 347 1.34 20.10 -21.23
CA ALA A 347 1.86 21.26 -21.95
C ALA A 347 3.05 20.85 -22.86
N PRO A 348 3.14 21.34 -24.11
CA PRO A 348 4.19 20.90 -25.04
C PRO A 348 5.59 21.41 -24.64
N ASN A 349 6.61 20.61 -24.94
CA ASN A 349 8.03 20.84 -24.64
C ASN A 349 8.35 20.99 -23.14
N GLN A 350 7.68 20.22 -22.29
CA GLN A 350 7.87 20.18 -20.84
C GLN A 350 7.98 18.74 -20.32
N ASN A 351 8.45 18.60 -19.08
CA ASN A 351 8.45 17.33 -18.35
C ASN A 351 7.21 17.25 -17.45
N HIS A 352 6.59 16.06 -17.36
CA HIS A 352 5.41 15.82 -16.53
C HIS A 352 5.57 14.52 -15.75
N ARG A 353 5.31 14.55 -14.44
CA ARG A 353 5.26 13.36 -13.60
C ARG A 353 3.88 12.71 -13.71
N LEU A 354 3.85 11.44 -14.08
CA LEU A 354 2.66 10.57 -14.08
C LEU A 354 2.87 9.49 -13.01
N ARG A 355 2.10 9.59 -11.93
CA ARG A 355 2.08 8.64 -10.81
C ARG A 355 1.13 7.50 -11.16
N ILE A 356 1.68 6.44 -11.74
CA ILE A 356 0.93 5.26 -12.17
C ILE A 356 0.64 4.38 -10.95
N ILE A 357 -0.61 3.97 -10.77
CA ILE A 357 -1.05 3.07 -9.69
C ILE A 357 -1.90 1.97 -10.31
N ASN A 358 -1.51 0.70 -10.12
CA ASN A 358 -2.36 -0.43 -10.49
C ASN A 358 -3.28 -0.79 -9.32
N THR A 359 -4.53 -0.32 -9.38
CA THR A 359 -5.60 -0.65 -8.43
C THR A 359 -6.52 -1.75 -8.97
N GLY A 360 -6.10 -2.46 -10.02
CA GLY A 360 -6.72 -3.71 -10.45
C GLY A 360 -6.65 -4.80 -9.38
N VAL A 361 -7.36 -5.89 -9.59
CA VAL A 361 -7.26 -7.07 -8.73
C VAL A 361 -6.57 -8.25 -9.45
N LEU A 362 -6.61 -8.35 -10.78
CA LEU A 362 -6.03 -9.45 -11.58
C LEU A 362 -4.97 -9.03 -12.63
N ALA A 363 -5.07 -7.81 -13.15
CA ALA A 363 -4.41 -7.49 -14.41
C ALA A 363 -2.99 -6.94 -14.24
N GLU A 364 -2.03 -7.60 -14.91
CA GLU A 364 -0.75 -7.01 -15.26
C GLU A 364 -0.97 -6.04 -16.41
N PHE A 365 -0.57 -4.79 -16.23
CA PHE A 365 -0.63 -3.81 -17.30
C PHE A 365 0.74 -3.60 -17.91
N GLN A 366 0.84 -3.88 -19.21
CA GLN A 366 1.87 -3.33 -20.08
C GLN A 366 1.41 -1.95 -20.55
N ILE A 367 2.08 -0.93 -20.02
CA ILE A 367 1.75 0.48 -20.21
C ILE A 367 2.75 1.12 -21.15
N GLU A 368 2.25 1.76 -22.19
CA GLU A 368 3.05 2.28 -23.30
C GLU A 368 2.44 3.60 -23.77
N LEU A 369 3.28 4.63 -23.96
CA LEU A 369 2.88 5.87 -24.61
C LEU A 369 3.46 5.88 -26.02
N ASP A 370 2.59 5.95 -27.03
CA ASP A 370 2.97 5.94 -28.45
C ASP A 370 4.12 6.92 -28.72
N GLU A 371 5.17 6.44 -29.37
CA GLU A 371 6.32 7.22 -29.84
C GLU A 371 7.16 7.90 -28.72
N HIS A 372 6.84 7.70 -27.44
CA HIS A 372 7.58 8.25 -26.30
C HIS A 372 8.38 7.18 -25.55
N SER A 373 9.50 7.60 -24.96
CA SER A 373 10.11 6.92 -23.80
C SER A 373 9.98 7.82 -22.58
N PHE A 374 10.11 7.25 -21.39
CA PHE A 374 9.90 7.94 -20.12
C PHE A 374 10.85 7.40 -19.04
N ALA A 375 11.22 8.24 -18.09
CA ALA A 375 12.09 7.85 -16.98
C ALA A 375 11.26 7.37 -15.78
N VAL A 376 11.51 6.15 -15.30
CA VAL A 376 11.08 5.72 -13.96
C VAL A 376 11.93 6.46 -12.93
N THR A 377 11.28 7.15 -11.99
CA THR A 377 11.96 7.91 -10.92
C THR A 377 11.46 7.57 -9.51
N GLU A 378 10.45 6.71 -9.39
CA GLU A 378 9.93 6.22 -8.11
C GLU A 378 9.33 4.82 -8.28
N VAL A 379 9.49 3.96 -7.28
CA VAL A 379 8.86 2.64 -7.16
C VAL A 379 8.21 2.53 -5.79
N ASP A 380 6.89 2.37 -5.71
CA ASP A 380 6.14 2.18 -4.46
C ASP A 380 6.48 3.23 -3.35
N GLY A 381 6.66 4.51 -3.70
CA GLY A 381 7.10 5.55 -2.76
C GLY A 381 8.59 5.53 -2.39
N THR A 382 9.43 4.83 -3.15
CA THR A 382 10.89 4.84 -3.03
C THR A 382 11.46 5.50 -4.27
N ASP A 383 12.04 6.69 -4.15
CA ASP A 383 12.65 7.39 -5.28
C ASP A 383 13.86 6.58 -5.83
N VAL A 384 14.07 6.63 -7.15
CA VAL A 384 15.15 5.93 -7.85
C VAL A 384 15.81 6.85 -8.87
N LEU A 385 17.10 6.61 -9.17
CA LEU A 385 17.79 7.32 -10.25
C LEU A 385 17.04 7.12 -11.58
N PRO A 386 16.92 8.16 -12.44
CA PRO A 386 16.13 8.11 -13.67
C PRO A 386 16.55 6.97 -14.62
N SER A 387 15.69 5.96 -14.78
CA SER A 387 15.89 4.85 -15.71
C SER A 387 14.87 4.89 -16.85
N TYR A 388 15.35 4.92 -18.09
CA TYR A 388 14.53 5.19 -19.26
C TYR A 388 14.00 3.92 -19.92
N ILE A 389 12.67 3.79 -19.99
CA ILE A 389 11.96 2.70 -20.66
C ILE A 389 10.84 3.25 -21.56
N HIS A 390 10.37 2.45 -22.52
CA HIS A 390 9.23 2.79 -23.39
C HIS A 390 7.96 1.98 -23.05
N ARG A 391 8.09 0.90 -22.28
CA ARG A 391 6.99 0.07 -21.80
C ARG A 391 7.21 -0.28 -20.33
N LEU A 392 6.30 0.15 -19.46
CA LEU A 392 6.24 -0.24 -18.06
C LEU A 392 5.44 -1.53 -17.93
N ILE A 393 5.91 -2.48 -17.11
CA ILE A 393 5.10 -3.58 -16.60
C ILE A 393 4.74 -3.23 -15.15
N ILE A 394 3.46 -3.30 -14.79
CA ILE A 394 3.00 -2.98 -13.43
C ILE A 394 2.00 -4.04 -12.92
N ASN A 395 2.31 -4.60 -11.76
CA ASN A 395 1.47 -5.57 -11.06
C ASN A 395 0.44 -4.85 -10.16
N PRO A 396 -0.73 -5.43 -9.82
CA PRO A 396 -1.61 -4.88 -8.80
C PRO A 396 -0.87 -4.54 -7.50
N ALA A 397 -1.33 -3.49 -6.83
CA ALA A 397 -0.64 -2.81 -5.73
C ALA A 397 0.66 -2.06 -6.05
N GLN A 398 1.35 -2.34 -7.15
CA GLN A 398 2.55 -1.58 -7.51
C GLN A 398 2.22 -0.16 -7.99
N ARG A 399 3.17 0.75 -7.77
CA ARG A 399 3.14 2.16 -8.19
C ARG A 399 4.49 2.54 -8.79
N TYR A 400 4.46 3.35 -9.84
CA TYR A 400 5.67 3.91 -10.45
C TYR A 400 5.43 5.37 -10.82
N SER A 401 6.34 6.28 -10.43
CA SER A 401 6.36 7.63 -11.01
C SER A 401 7.17 7.63 -12.30
N LEU A 402 6.56 8.10 -13.38
CA LEU A 402 7.17 8.24 -14.69
C LEU A 402 7.32 9.73 -15.03
N ILE A 403 8.51 10.15 -15.46
CA ILE A 403 8.71 11.48 -16.07
C ILE A 403 8.62 11.34 -17.59
N VAL A 404 7.61 11.99 -18.17
CA VAL A 404 7.34 12.04 -19.62
C VAL A 404 7.71 13.43 -20.15
N THR A 405 8.55 13.49 -21.20
CA THR A 405 8.86 14.73 -21.91
C THR A 405 7.98 14.89 -23.15
N THR A 406 7.29 16.02 -23.29
CA THR A 406 6.37 16.32 -24.40
C THR A 406 7.07 16.94 -25.62
N ASN A 407 8.12 16.29 -26.12
CA ASN A 407 8.96 16.81 -27.21
C ASN A 407 8.75 16.12 -28.58
N ILE A 408 7.77 15.22 -28.71
CA ILE A 408 7.49 14.48 -29.94
C ILE A 408 6.63 15.32 -30.88
N SER A 409 7.11 15.56 -32.11
CA SER A 409 6.46 16.48 -33.07
C SER A 409 5.73 15.79 -34.23
N THR A 410 5.29 14.54 -34.04
CA THR A 410 4.60 13.74 -35.07
C THR A 410 3.08 13.92 -35.04
N SER A 411 2.53 14.36 -33.91
CA SER A 411 1.11 14.58 -33.65
C SER A 411 0.95 15.58 -32.49
N ASP A 412 -0.21 16.24 -32.39
CA ASP A 412 -0.60 17.00 -31.19
C ASP A 412 -1.33 16.11 -30.15
N SER A 413 -1.57 14.84 -30.47
CA SER A 413 -2.19 13.85 -29.57
C SER A 413 -1.65 12.43 -29.77
N PHE A 414 -1.54 11.67 -28.68
CA PHE A 414 -0.90 10.35 -28.63
C PHE A 414 -1.74 9.37 -27.82
N TRP A 415 -1.67 8.07 -28.14
CA TRP A 415 -2.27 7.05 -27.30
C TRP A 415 -1.37 6.69 -26.11
N LEU A 416 -1.87 6.88 -24.90
CA LEU A 416 -1.47 6.07 -23.75
C LEU A 416 -2.26 4.76 -23.81
N ARG A 417 -1.57 3.63 -23.82
CA ARG A 417 -2.14 2.28 -23.93
C ARG A 417 -1.89 1.52 -22.66
N THR A 418 -2.91 0.84 -22.16
CA THR A 418 -2.85 -0.03 -20.98
C THR A 418 -3.34 -1.42 -21.40
N ARG A 419 -2.41 -2.33 -21.64
CA ARG A 419 -2.69 -3.68 -22.15
C ARG A 419 -2.63 -4.69 -21.01
N MET A 420 -3.74 -5.38 -20.76
CA MET A 420 -3.77 -6.50 -19.82
C MET A 420 -3.01 -7.68 -20.42
N ALA A 421 -2.11 -8.30 -19.65
CA ALA A 421 -1.37 -9.48 -20.09
C ALA A 421 -2.27 -10.74 -20.05
N THR A 422 -3.14 -10.90 -21.04
CA THR A 422 -4.18 -11.95 -21.03
C THR A 422 -3.65 -13.36 -21.32
N ASP A 423 -2.41 -13.49 -21.76
CA ASP A 423 -1.74 -14.79 -21.92
C ASP A 423 -1.29 -15.43 -20.62
N CYS A 424 -1.35 -14.67 -19.54
CA CYS A 424 -1.17 -15.15 -18.18
C CYS A 424 -2.41 -15.89 -17.66
N TRP A 425 -3.62 -15.56 -18.15
CA TRP A 425 -4.92 -15.91 -17.53
C TRP A 425 -5.49 -17.29 -17.89
N ASP A 426 -6.41 -17.80 -17.05
CA ASP A 426 -7.00 -19.14 -17.23
C ASP A 426 -8.11 -19.07 -18.27
N LYS A 427 -7.92 -19.80 -19.35
CA LYS A 427 -8.83 -19.80 -20.49
C LYS A 427 -9.88 -20.93 -20.38
N ALA A 428 -9.98 -21.60 -19.23
CA ALA A 428 -11.04 -22.55 -18.88
C ALA A 428 -12.42 -21.88 -18.67
N PHE A 429 -12.46 -20.65 -18.11
CA PHE A 429 -13.68 -19.87 -17.93
C PHE A 429 -13.57 -18.50 -18.61
N PRO A 430 -13.48 -18.46 -19.97
CA PRO A 430 -13.23 -17.24 -20.71
C PRO A 430 -14.42 -16.29 -20.63
N ASN A 431 -14.14 -15.00 -20.40
CA ASN A 431 -15.15 -13.95 -20.52
C ASN A 431 -15.28 -13.52 -22.01
N PRO A 432 -16.43 -13.70 -22.67
CA PRO A 432 -16.61 -13.29 -24.07
C PRO A 432 -16.67 -11.76 -24.24
N ASP A 433 -16.91 -11.00 -23.17
CA ASP A 433 -17.00 -9.53 -23.18
C ASP A 433 -15.60 -8.86 -23.08
N LEU A 434 -14.52 -9.67 -23.02
CA LEU A 434 -13.14 -9.22 -22.79
C LEU A 434 -12.59 -8.31 -23.90
N ILE A 435 -12.17 -7.11 -23.52
CA ILE A 435 -11.29 -6.24 -24.31
C ILE A 435 -10.00 -5.98 -23.51
N ALA A 436 -8.86 -6.44 -24.04
CA ALA A 436 -7.58 -6.45 -23.34
C ALA A 436 -6.79 -5.12 -23.36
N GLU A 437 -6.98 -4.29 -24.39
CA GLU A 437 -6.29 -3.00 -24.55
C GLU A 437 -7.27 -1.83 -24.29
N THR A 438 -7.03 -1.11 -23.20
CA THR A 438 -7.68 0.17 -22.89
C THR A 438 -6.76 1.33 -23.30
N LYS A 439 -7.34 2.49 -23.60
CA LYS A 439 -6.61 3.66 -24.11
C LYS A 439 -7.05 4.96 -23.46
N ALA A 440 -6.10 5.84 -23.22
CA ALA A 440 -6.31 7.27 -22.95
C ALA A 440 -5.63 8.11 -24.05
N ILE A 441 -6.13 9.32 -24.27
CA ILE A 441 -5.54 10.29 -25.20
C ILE A 441 -4.70 11.27 -24.40
N ILE A 442 -3.38 11.24 -24.62
CA ILE A 442 -2.48 12.31 -24.21
C ILE A 442 -2.60 13.42 -25.25
N ARG A 443 -2.87 14.68 -24.84
CA ARG A 443 -2.91 15.84 -25.75
C ARG A 443 -1.84 16.84 -25.38
N TYR A 444 -1.12 17.35 -26.38
CA TYR A 444 -0.16 18.44 -26.21
C TYR A 444 -0.91 19.78 -26.18
N ARG A 445 -1.24 20.27 -24.98
CA ARG A 445 -2.02 21.50 -24.76
C ARG A 445 -1.58 22.19 -23.47
N ASP A 446 -1.35 23.50 -23.54
CA ASP A 446 -1.20 24.34 -22.34
C ASP A 446 -2.57 24.52 -21.67
N GLU A 447 -2.73 23.99 -20.46
CA GLU A 447 -3.96 24.06 -19.65
C GLU A 447 -4.43 25.51 -19.41
N ARG A 448 -3.53 26.50 -19.48
CA ARG A 448 -3.84 27.92 -19.32
C ARG A 448 -4.51 28.55 -20.54
N SER A 449 -4.67 27.80 -21.63
CA SER A 449 -5.34 28.22 -22.86
C SER A 449 -6.68 27.50 -23.05
N PRO A 450 -7.77 27.97 -22.42
CA PRO A 450 -9.12 27.41 -22.55
C PRO A 450 -9.74 27.77 -23.92
N SER A 451 -9.17 27.25 -25.00
CA SER A 451 -9.82 27.19 -26.30
C SER A 451 -10.94 26.15 -26.28
N GLU A 452 -12.09 26.49 -26.89
CA GLU A 452 -13.26 25.64 -27.12
C GLU A 452 -12.96 24.14 -27.29
N PRO A 453 -13.82 23.23 -26.79
CA PRO A 453 -13.68 21.79 -26.98
C PRO A 453 -13.83 21.42 -28.46
N SER A 454 -12.71 21.49 -29.18
CA SER A 454 -12.56 20.98 -30.53
C SER A 454 -12.86 19.47 -30.53
N PRO A 455 -13.52 18.92 -31.56
CA PRO A 455 -13.72 17.48 -31.66
C PRO A 455 -12.38 16.75 -31.53
N VAL A 456 -12.28 15.85 -30.54
CA VAL A 456 -11.05 15.13 -30.26
C VAL A 456 -10.96 13.96 -31.23
N GLU A 457 -10.33 14.19 -32.38
CA GLU A 457 -10.00 13.12 -33.31
C GLU A 457 -9.07 12.11 -32.64
N ALA A 458 -9.31 10.83 -32.92
CA ALA A 458 -8.55 9.72 -32.36
C ALA A 458 -7.08 9.77 -32.86
N PRO A 459 -6.07 9.70 -31.97
CA PRO A 459 -4.67 9.73 -32.39
C PRO A 459 -4.33 8.71 -33.47
N THR A 460 -3.55 9.14 -34.46
CA THR A 460 -3.04 8.28 -35.56
C THR A 460 -1.62 7.76 -35.31
N THR A 461 -1.14 7.95 -34.09
CA THR A 461 0.18 7.58 -33.59
C THR A 461 0.40 6.08 -33.53
N LYS A 462 1.67 5.68 -33.47
CA LYS A 462 2.07 4.27 -33.53
C LYS A 462 2.61 3.75 -32.19
N PRO A 463 2.25 2.51 -31.82
CA PRO A 463 2.91 1.84 -30.71
C PRO A 463 4.38 1.56 -31.07
N TRP A 464 5.17 1.23 -30.07
CA TRP A 464 6.53 0.74 -30.29
C TRP A 464 6.53 -0.59 -31.06
N VAL A 465 7.57 -0.82 -31.86
CA VAL A 465 7.64 -1.92 -32.85
C VAL A 465 8.25 -3.21 -32.31
N ASP A 466 8.71 -3.20 -31.06
CA ASP A 466 9.18 -4.38 -30.35
C ASP A 466 8.00 -5.28 -29.94
N ALA A 467 8.27 -6.58 -29.75
CA ALA A 467 7.23 -7.52 -29.37
C ALA A 467 6.65 -7.17 -27.99
N ILE A 468 5.32 -7.07 -27.91
CA ILE A 468 4.59 -7.07 -26.64
C ILE A 468 5.01 -8.33 -25.88
N LEU A 469 5.39 -8.18 -24.61
CA LEU A 469 5.96 -9.28 -23.84
C LEU A 469 4.85 -10.23 -23.42
N GLN A 470 4.74 -11.40 -24.07
CA GLN A 470 3.91 -12.51 -23.60
C GLN A 470 4.61 -13.27 -22.45
N ILE A 471 5.22 -12.52 -21.53
CA ILE A 471 6.02 -13.02 -20.40
C ILE A 471 5.59 -12.21 -19.16
N CYS A 472 4.82 -12.85 -18.28
CA CYS A 472 4.12 -12.22 -17.16
C CYS A 472 5.06 -11.99 -15.96
N LYS A 473 6.05 -11.12 -16.14
CA LYS A 473 7.14 -10.87 -15.20
C LYS A 473 6.98 -9.51 -14.54
N ASP A 474 7.33 -9.41 -13.26
CA ASP A 474 7.62 -8.10 -12.66
C ASP A 474 8.69 -7.37 -13.45
N LEU A 475 8.67 -6.03 -13.40
CA LEU A 475 9.64 -5.20 -14.08
C LEU A 475 11.06 -5.62 -13.62
N ASN A 476 12.01 -5.72 -14.55
CA ASN A 476 13.40 -5.97 -14.17
C ASN A 476 13.97 -4.74 -13.43
N THR A 477 13.85 -4.75 -12.11
CA THR A 477 14.25 -3.64 -11.25
C THR A 477 15.75 -3.57 -10.96
N THR A 478 16.58 -4.46 -11.54
CA THR A 478 18.04 -4.49 -11.33
C THR A 478 18.74 -3.18 -11.73
N GLU A 479 18.17 -2.43 -12.67
CA GLU A 479 18.68 -1.13 -13.12
C GLU A 479 18.10 0.08 -12.35
N LEU A 480 17.13 -0.15 -11.46
CA LEU A 480 16.51 0.90 -10.64
C LEU A 480 17.27 1.08 -9.33
N VAL A 481 18.13 2.10 -9.26
CA VAL A 481 19.00 2.37 -8.11
C VAL A 481 18.27 3.28 -7.10
N PRO A 482 17.96 2.84 -5.87
CA PRO A 482 17.24 3.65 -4.89
C PRO A 482 18.02 4.89 -4.42
N VAL A 483 17.32 6.01 -4.29
CA VAL A 483 17.78 7.24 -3.66
C VAL A 483 16.81 7.67 -2.53
N PRO A 484 17.30 8.09 -1.35
CA PRO A 484 18.67 7.94 -0.88
C PRO A 484 19.04 6.45 -0.73
N ALA A 485 20.33 6.15 -0.94
CA ALA A 485 20.83 4.79 -0.80
C ALA A 485 20.77 4.32 0.65
N ILE A 486 20.10 3.21 0.92
CA ILE A 486 19.96 2.64 2.28
C ILE A 486 20.19 1.13 2.21
N ALA A 487 21.33 0.72 2.74
CA ALA A 487 21.74 -0.67 2.83
C ALA A 487 20.76 -1.52 3.65
N ALA A 488 20.53 -2.75 3.19
CA ALA A 488 19.99 -3.80 4.03
C ALA A 488 21.05 -4.19 5.08
N PRO A 489 20.68 -4.51 6.33
CA PRO A 489 21.62 -5.07 7.30
C PRO A 489 22.29 -6.31 6.71
N GLU A 490 23.60 -6.48 6.88
CA GLU A 490 24.39 -7.50 6.15
C GLU A 490 23.90 -8.93 6.41
N GLN A 491 23.53 -9.23 7.65
CA GLN A 491 23.10 -10.54 8.12
C GLN A 491 21.69 -10.46 8.70
N ALA A 492 20.92 -11.53 8.57
CA ALA A 492 19.64 -11.69 9.26
C ALA A 492 19.82 -12.52 10.54
N ASP A 493 19.15 -12.13 11.62
CA ASP A 493 19.04 -12.92 12.85
C ASP A 493 18.33 -14.27 12.60
N HIS A 494 17.32 -14.25 11.73
CA HIS A 494 16.49 -15.41 11.40
C HIS A 494 16.19 -15.49 9.90
N SER A 495 15.94 -16.70 9.39
CA SER A 495 15.47 -16.92 8.01
C SER A 495 14.24 -17.82 8.02
N PHE A 496 13.11 -17.30 7.57
CA PHE A 496 11.89 -18.06 7.36
C PHE A 496 11.79 -18.52 5.91
N TYR A 497 11.61 -19.82 5.72
CA TYR A 497 11.37 -20.43 4.41
C TYR A 497 9.91 -20.87 4.37
N MET A 498 9.20 -20.49 3.32
CA MET A 498 7.78 -20.79 3.16
C MET A 498 7.45 -21.14 1.72
N TYR A 499 6.51 -22.06 1.55
CA TYR A 499 5.99 -22.46 0.26
C TYR A 499 4.67 -21.74 -0.01
N SER A 500 4.56 -21.06 -1.15
CA SER A 500 3.27 -20.62 -1.70
C SER A 500 2.74 -21.73 -2.63
N ASN A 501 1.49 -22.14 -2.43
CA ASN A 501 0.84 -23.12 -3.30
C ASN A 501 -0.69 -22.94 -3.34
N PHE A 502 -1.34 -23.61 -4.29
CA PHE A 502 -2.76 -23.97 -4.18
C PHE A 502 -2.91 -25.48 -4.08
N VAL A 503 -3.83 -25.92 -3.24
CA VAL A 503 -4.13 -27.34 -3.05
C VAL A 503 -5.62 -27.55 -3.26
N ILE A 504 -5.96 -28.55 -4.08
CA ILE A 504 -7.33 -29.05 -4.21
C ILE A 504 -7.58 -29.98 -3.03
N GLY A 505 -8.34 -29.49 -2.05
CA GLY A 505 -8.56 -30.15 -0.77
C GLY A 505 -9.87 -30.94 -0.69
N ALA A 506 -10.51 -30.89 0.47
CA ALA A 506 -11.83 -31.47 0.69
C ALA A 506 -12.85 -30.88 -0.31
N TRP A 507 -13.84 -31.70 -0.70
CA TRP A 507 -14.94 -31.32 -1.60
C TRP A 507 -14.50 -30.73 -2.96
N ARG A 508 -13.25 -31.00 -3.40
CA ARG A 508 -12.62 -30.44 -4.62
C ARG A 508 -12.52 -28.91 -4.62
N LEU A 509 -12.49 -28.29 -3.44
CA LEU A 509 -12.20 -26.87 -3.29
C LEU A 509 -10.71 -26.60 -3.48
N SER A 510 -10.36 -25.74 -4.44
CA SER A 510 -9.00 -25.23 -4.58
C SER A 510 -8.82 -24.03 -3.65
N ARG A 511 -7.80 -24.06 -2.80
CA ARG A 511 -7.50 -23.00 -1.81
C ARG A 511 -6.02 -22.68 -1.81
N GLY A 512 -5.69 -21.43 -1.47
CA GLY A 512 -4.32 -20.93 -1.39
C GLY A 512 -3.71 -21.24 -0.03
N TYR A 513 -2.41 -21.55 0.00
CA TYR A 513 -1.70 -21.98 1.19
C TYR A 513 -0.31 -21.33 1.31
N PHE A 514 0.00 -20.89 2.53
CA PHE A 514 1.39 -20.73 2.99
C PHE A 514 1.77 -21.92 3.87
N ASN A 515 2.71 -22.74 3.39
CA ASN A 515 3.00 -24.07 3.93
C ASN A 515 1.71 -24.91 4.02
N ASP A 516 1.25 -25.23 5.23
CA ASP A 516 0.03 -26.01 5.51
C ASP A 516 -1.17 -25.14 5.94
N SER A 517 -1.05 -23.80 5.85
CA SER A 517 -2.05 -22.84 6.35
C SER A 517 -2.81 -22.14 5.22
N SER A 518 -4.15 -22.09 5.29
CA SER A 518 -5.01 -21.36 4.35
C SER A 518 -5.91 -20.40 5.13
N TRP A 519 -5.63 -19.09 5.03
CA TRP A 519 -6.27 -18.04 5.83
C TRP A 519 -7.79 -18.09 5.79
N ARG A 520 -8.43 -17.98 6.97
CA ARG A 520 -9.87 -17.72 7.12
C ARG A 520 -10.05 -16.67 8.22
N PRO A 521 -10.59 -15.47 7.92
CA PRO A 521 -10.74 -14.42 8.91
C PRO A 521 -11.90 -14.71 9.88
N ASP A 522 -11.63 -14.60 11.19
CA ASP A 522 -12.70 -14.39 12.17
C ASP A 522 -13.09 -12.90 12.17
N ILE A 523 -14.20 -12.59 11.51
CA ILE A 523 -14.72 -11.23 11.36
C ILE A 523 -15.24 -10.61 12.68
N HIS A 524 -15.36 -11.41 13.75
CA HIS A 524 -15.80 -10.98 15.08
C HIS A 524 -14.65 -10.97 16.11
N SER A 525 -13.50 -11.57 15.79
CA SER A 525 -12.39 -11.74 16.74
C SER A 525 -11.01 -11.56 16.07
N PRO A 526 -10.57 -10.31 15.83
CA PRO A 526 -9.36 -10.01 15.09
C PRO A 526 -8.09 -10.53 15.75
N LEU A 527 -7.09 -10.95 14.96
CA LEU A 527 -5.82 -11.47 15.47
C LEU A 527 -5.14 -10.55 16.49
N LEU A 528 -5.18 -9.22 16.27
CA LEU A 528 -4.63 -8.20 17.16
C LEU A 528 -5.34 -8.17 18.52
N ASP A 529 -6.67 -8.03 18.54
CA ASP A 529 -7.48 -7.98 19.76
C ASP A 529 -7.29 -9.24 20.60
N ARG A 530 -7.36 -10.42 19.96
CA ARG A 530 -7.12 -11.72 20.61
C ARG A 530 -5.70 -11.82 21.18
N PHE A 531 -4.70 -11.27 20.47
CA PHE A 531 -3.32 -11.26 20.96
C PHE A 531 -3.17 -10.35 22.19
N VAL A 532 -3.68 -9.12 22.14
CA VAL A 532 -3.54 -8.15 23.23
C VAL A 532 -4.27 -8.64 24.49
N ASP A 533 -5.53 -9.05 24.37
CA ASP A 533 -6.31 -9.51 25.53
C ASP A 533 -5.75 -10.83 26.09
N GLY A 534 -5.25 -11.72 25.23
CA GLY A 534 -4.56 -12.96 25.64
C GLY A 534 -3.22 -12.72 26.34
N TYR A 535 -2.42 -11.77 25.86
CA TYR A 535 -1.16 -11.37 26.49
C TYR A 535 -1.42 -10.74 27.86
N GLN A 536 -2.38 -9.83 27.95
CA GLN A 536 -2.73 -9.12 29.19
C GLN A 536 -3.41 -10.03 30.24
N SER A 537 -4.10 -11.08 29.82
CA SER A 537 -4.60 -12.11 30.73
C SER A 537 -3.50 -13.00 31.32
N GLY A 538 -2.24 -12.86 30.88
CA GLY A 538 -1.12 -13.71 31.27
C GLY A 538 -1.16 -15.12 30.68
N ASN A 539 -1.84 -15.32 29.54
CA ASN A 539 -1.96 -16.64 28.92
C ASN A 539 -0.67 -17.04 28.20
N GLU A 540 0.00 -18.08 28.70
CA GLU A 540 1.28 -18.58 28.19
C GLU A 540 1.26 -18.94 26.68
N SER A 541 0.10 -19.24 26.08
CA SER A 541 0.01 -19.44 24.62
C SER A 541 0.48 -18.23 23.81
N PHE A 542 0.27 -17.01 24.31
CA PHE A 542 0.61 -15.76 23.62
C PHE A 542 2.05 -15.31 23.89
N THR A 543 2.64 -15.73 25.01
CA THR A 543 3.99 -15.29 25.46
C THR A 543 5.09 -16.34 25.27
N ALA A 544 4.76 -17.63 25.22
CA ALA A 544 5.77 -18.72 25.18
C ALA A 544 6.32 -19.03 23.78
N THR A 545 5.91 -18.30 22.74
CA THR A 545 6.44 -18.44 21.38
C THR A 545 7.34 -17.24 21.04
N THR A 546 8.58 -17.53 20.63
CA THR A 546 9.52 -16.51 20.15
C THR A 546 10.15 -16.94 18.82
N ASN A 547 10.33 -15.97 17.92
CA ASN A 547 10.99 -16.09 16.61
C ASN A 547 10.56 -17.30 15.74
N SER A 548 9.27 -17.63 15.78
CA SER A 548 8.69 -18.85 15.17
C SER A 548 7.17 -18.74 15.00
N VAL A 549 6.53 -19.72 14.33
CA VAL A 549 5.07 -19.78 14.16
C VAL A 549 4.38 -20.04 15.51
N ASN A 550 3.45 -19.17 15.93
CA ASN A 550 2.74 -19.37 17.20
C ASN A 550 1.54 -20.31 17.06
N SER A 551 1.86 -21.61 17.07
CA SER A 551 0.91 -22.73 17.08
C SER A 551 0.19 -22.97 18.42
N ARG A 552 0.40 -22.12 19.43
CA ARG A 552 -0.24 -22.23 20.76
C ARG A 552 -1.40 -21.26 20.94
N ALA A 553 -1.31 -20.07 20.34
CA ALA A 553 -2.33 -19.03 20.39
C ALA A 553 -3.26 -19.05 19.17
N PHE A 554 -2.75 -19.45 18.00
CA PHE A 554 -3.43 -19.32 16.72
C PHE A 554 -3.56 -20.68 16.01
N HIS A 555 -4.66 -20.85 15.28
CA HIS A 555 -4.99 -22.10 14.62
C HIS A 555 -4.15 -22.31 13.35
N THR A 556 -3.06 -23.08 13.42
CA THR A 556 -2.04 -23.15 12.36
C THR A 556 -2.56 -23.49 10.96
N GLY A 557 -3.68 -24.22 10.83
CA GLY A 557 -4.27 -24.54 9.54
C GLY A 557 -5.00 -23.37 8.85
N THR A 558 -5.33 -22.31 9.58
CA THR A 558 -6.09 -21.15 9.07
C THR A 558 -5.59 -19.78 9.53
N GLU A 559 -4.59 -19.72 10.40
CA GLU A 559 -4.10 -18.51 11.08
C GLU A 559 -2.57 -18.58 11.28
N MET A 560 -1.79 -18.69 10.20
CA MET A 560 -0.32 -18.73 10.31
C MET A 560 0.25 -17.36 10.73
N VAL A 561 0.55 -17.21 12.02
CA VAL A 561 1.24 -16.05 12.59
C VAL A 561 2.69 -16.42 12.93
N ILE A 562 3.67 -15.78 12.29
CA ILE A 562 5.09 -15.79 12.68
C ILE A 562 5.30 -14.69 13.74
N GLN A 563 5.65 -15.08 14.96
CA GLN A 563 5.87 -14.19 16.09
C GLN A 563 7.37 -13.93 16.26
N VAL A 564 7.80 -12.67 16.18
CA VAL A 564 9.22 -12.26 16.24
C VAL A 564 9.43 -11.23 17.35
N GLU A 565 10.26 -11.57 18.35
CA GLU A 565 10.47 -10.81 19.57
C GLU A 565 11.61 -9.79 19.42
N GLY A 566 11.34 -8.54 19.81
CA GLY A 566 12.29 -7.44 19.68
C GLY A 566 12.59 -7.02 18.24
N VAL A 567 13.58 -6.13 18.10
CA VAL A 567 14.05 -5.64 16.79
C VAL A 567 15.03 -6.66 16.21
N LYS A 568 14.65 -7.26 15.07
CA LYS A 568 15.37 -8.35 14.41
C LYS A 568 15.42 -8.14 12.91
N THR A 569 16.56 -8.39 12.29
CA THR A 569 16.64 -8.49 10.83
C THR A 569 16.17 -9.89 10.44
N ILE A 570 15.13 -10.00 9.61
CA ILE A 570 14.61 -11.29 9.18
C ILE A 570 14.65 -11.43 7.65
N ASP A 571 15.19 -12.57 7.21
CA ASP A 571 15.05 -13.05 5.84
C ASP A 571 13.70 -13.78 5.71
N VAL A 572 12.95 -13.49 4.66
CA VAL A 572 11.80 -14.29 4.24
C VAL A 572 12.07 -14.77 2.82
N VAL A 573 12.07 -16.09 2.64
CA VAL A 573 12.18 -16.73 1.33
C VAL A 573 10.87 -17.44 1.02
N ILE A 574 10.14 -16.90 0.05
CA ILE A 574 8.95 -17.54 -0.51
C ILE A 574 9.42 -18.37 -1.71
N GLN A 575 9.22 -19.68 -1.65
CA GLN A 575 9.28 -20.56 -2.82
C GLN A 575 7.85 -20.76 -3.31
N ASN A 576 7.58 -20.32 -4.53
CA ASN A 576 6.39 -20.72 -5.24
C ASN A 576 6.60 -22.14 -5.79
N VAL A 577 5.72 -23.07 -5.41
CA VAL A 577 5.76 -24.47 -5.86
C VAL A 577 4.60 -24.81 -6.80
N ASN A 578 3.75 -23.83 -7.12
CA ASN A 578 2.62 -24.03 -8.01
C ASN A 578 3.07 -24.04 -9.49
N GLU A 579 2.37 -24.81 -10.32
CA GLU A 579 2.73 -25.05 -11.71
C GLU A 579 2.34 -23.85 -12.58
N GLY A 580 3.16 -22.80 -12.49
CA GLY A 580 3.06 -21.61 -13.31
C GLY A 580 2.01 -20.61 -12.83
N ARG A 581 2.25 -19.96 -11.68
CA ARG A 581 1.48 -18.82 -11.16
C ARG A 581 2.41 -17.69 -10.68
N ASN A 582 2.24 -16.43 -11.06
CA ASN A 582 3.00 -15.31 -10.44
C ASN A 582 2.30 -14.85 -9.15
N HIS A 583 3.03 -14.18 -8.25
CA HIS A 583 2.57 -13.77 -6.91
C HIS A 583 3.21 -12.46 -6.38
N PRO A 584 2.84 -11.25 -6.83
CA PRO A 584 3.02 -9.94 -6.14
C PRO A 584 2.69 -9.88 -4.63
N MET A 585 3.64 -10.33 -3.82
CA MET A 585 3.56 -10.38 -2.36
C MET A 585 3.49 -8.98 -1.74
N HIS A 586 2.43 -8.66 -0.99
CA HIS A 586 2.33 -7.43 -0.19
C HIS A 586 2.59 -7.68 1.30
N LEU A 587 3.41 -6.81 1.93
CA LEU A 587 3.61 -6.78 3.38
C LEU A 587 3.06 -5.47 3.96
N HIS A 588 2.14 -5.58 4.92
CA HIS A 588 1.60 -4.44 5.66
C HIS A 588 2.65 -3.88 6.63
N GLY A 589 2.60 -2.57 6.92
CA GLY A 589 3.43 -1.92 7.93
C GLY A 589 4.92 -1.72 7.58
N TYR A 590 5.40 -2.26 6.44
CA TYR A 590 6.82 -2.27 6.08
C TYR A 590 7.05 -2.06 4.58
N LYS A 591 8.19 -1.45 4.23
CA LYS A 591 8.90 -1.77 2.99
C LYS A 591 10.01 -2.77 3.31
N TYR A 592 10.16 -3.78 2.47
CA TYR A 592 11.24 -4.75 2.54
C TYR A 592 12.26 -4.49 1.42
N TRP A 593 13.50 -4.91 1.66
CA TRP A 593 14.51 -4.99 0.60
C TRP A 593 14.30 -6.28 -0.20
N VAL A 594 14.17 -6.17 -1.52
CA VAL A 594 14.22 -7.33 -2.43
C VAL A 594 15.68 -7.69 -2.65
N LEU A 595 16.15 -8.81 -2.07
CA LEU A 595 17.56 -9.20 -2.12
C LEU A 595 17.91 -10.05 -3.34
N ALA A 596 17.00 -10.94 -3.75
CA ALA A 596 17.11 -11.73 -4.96
C ALA A 596 15.76 -12.38 -5.35
N GLN A 597 15.59 -12.63 -6.65
CA GLN A 597 14.50 -13.44 -7.23
C GLN A 597 15.11 -14.46 -8.22
N GLY A 598 14.38 -15.53 -8.54
CA GLY A 598 14.79 -16.49 -9.56
C GLY A 598 13.80 -17.64 -9.77
N HIS A 599 14.13 -18.56 -10.68
CA HIS A 599 13.31 -19.75 -10.96
C HIS A 599 13.94 -21.05 -10.44
N GLY A 600 13.12 -22.09 -10.36
CA GLY A 600 13.48 -23.42 -9.89
C GLY A 600 13.50 -23.52 -8.37
N TRP A 601 14.05 -24.61 -7.85
CA TRP A 601 14.12 -24.83 -6.41
C TRP A 601 15.24 -23.98 -5.77
N PHE A 602 14.87 -23.14 -4.80
CA PHE A 602 15.81 -22.32 -4.06
C PHE A 602 16.76 -23.16 -3.20
N ASN A 603 18.03 -22.76 -3.18
CA ASN A 603 19.01 -23.31 -2.27
C ASN A 603 20.02 -22.20 -1.91
N LYS A 604 19.91 -21.67 -0.68
CA LYS A 604 20.70 -20.53 -0.19
C LYS A 604 22.20 -20.73 -0.38
N GLU A 605 22.72 -21.92 -0.07
CA GLU A 605 24.15 -22.23 -0.28
C GLU A 605 24.56 -22.23 -1.75
N LYS A 606 23.80 -22.89 -2.63
CA LYS A 606 24.09 -22.95 -4.07
C LYS A 606 24.06 -21.54 -4.66
N TYR A 607 23.06 -20.74 -4.29
CA TYR A 607 22.95 -19.35 -4.73
C TYR A 607 24.16 -18.53 -4.27
N LEU A 608 24.53 -18.58 -2.99
CA LEU A 608 25.68 -17.85 -2.42
C LEU A 608 27.04 -18.36 -2.92
N ARG A 609 27.15 -19.60 -3.41
CA ARG A 609 28.33 -20.11 -4.12
C ARG A 609 28.46 -19.60 -5.56
N GLN A 610 27.42 -18.96 -6.10
CA GLN A 610 27.35 -18.51 -7.50
C GLN A 610 27.15 -16.99 -7.65
N HIS A 611 26.58 -16.33 -6.64
CA HIS A 611 26.21 -14.91 -6.66
C HIS A 611 26.47 -14.24 -5.31
N SER A 612 26.97 -13.00 -5.35
CA SER A 612 26.98 -12.09 -4.20
C SER A 612 25.64 -11.36 -4.10
N ILE A 613 25.06 -11.29 -2.89
CA ILE A 613 23.85 -10.48 -2.64
C ILE A 613 24.25 -9.01 -2.54
N ASN A 614 23.54 -8.13 -3.25
CA ASN A 614 23.62 -6.69 -3.01
C ASN A 614 22.88 -6.36 -1.71
N THR A 615 23.61 -6.21 -0.60
CA THR A 615 23.08 -5.60 0.63
C THR A 615 23.32 -4.08 0.68
N ALA A 616 24.20 -3.54 -0.17
CA ALA A 616 24.62 -2.14 -0.11
C ALA A 616 23.54 -1.13 -0.51
N ASN A 617 22.74 -1.43 -1.54
CA ASN A 617 21.54 -0.66 -1.89
C ASN A 617 20.54 -1.48 -2.75
N PRO A 618 19.97 -2.59 -2.24
CA PRO A 618 18.90 -3.31 -2.93
C PRO A 618 17.59 -2.51 -2.92
N LEU A 619 16.70 -2.75 -3.91
CA LEU A 619 15.42 -2.05 -4.01
C LEU A 619 14.54 -2.28 -2.79
N ARG A 620 13.98 -1.19 -2.24
CA ARG A 620 13.03 -1.20 -1.13
C ARG A 620 11.62 -0.92 -1.64
N ARG A 621 10.70 -1.84 -1.41
CA ARG A 621 9.28 -1.71 -1.81
C ARG A 621 8.36 -2.52 -0.89
N ASP A 622 7.05 -2.38 -1.08
CA ASP A 622 6.04 -3.09 -0.30
C ASP A 622 5.25 -4.14 -1.11
N THR A 623 5.37 -4.16 -2.45
CA THR A 623 4.78 -5.20 -3.33
C THR A 623 5.72 -5.66 -4.45
N ALA A 624 6.19 -6.91 -4.39
CA ALA A 624 7.15 -7.51 -5.31
C ALA A 624 6.79 -8.97 -5.62
N SER A 625 7.05 -9.41 -6.85
CA SER A 625 6.46 -10.66 -7.34
C SER A 625 7.34 -11.90 -7.17
N VAL A 626 6.77 -13.00 -6.63
CA VAL A 626 7.38 -14.33 -6.70
C VAL A 626 6.78 -15.15 -7.84
N GLU A 627 7.58 -15.32 -8.89
CA GLU A 627 7.18 -15.91 -10.17
C GLU A 627 6.72 -17.38 -10.10
N GLY A 628 6.14 -17.88 -11.20
CA GLY A 628 5.76 -19.28 -11.37
C GLY A 628 6.98 -20.20 -11.33
N TYR A 629 6.88 -21.30 -10.56
CA TYR A 629 8.02 -22.13 -10.15
C TYR A 629 9.21 -21.32 -9.59
N GLY A 630 8.94 -20.11 -9.11
CA GLY A 630 9.92 -19.11 -8.73
C GLY A 630 10.18 -19.07 -7.23
N TRP A 631 11.16 -18.26 -6.86
CA TRP A 631 11.42 -17.91 -5.48
C TRP A 631 11.79 -16.44 -5.39
N MET A 632 11.43 -15.84 -4.25
CA MET A 632 11.80 -14.47 -3.90
C MET A 632 12.35 -14.46 -2.48
N TRP A 633 13.48 -13.78 -2.31
CA TRP A 633 14.12 -13.53 -1.03
C TRP A 633 14.01 -12.05 -0.72
N ILE A 634 13.17 -11.72 0.27
CA ILE A 634 13.03 -10.39 0.84
C ILE A 634 13.67 -10.34 2.23
N ARG A 635 14.08 -9.14 2.67
CA ARG A 635 14.57 -8.87 4.02
C ARG A 635 13.87 -7.65 4.59
N PHE A 636 13.54 -7.66 5.88
CA PHE A 636 13.13 -6.46 6.61
C PHE A 636 13.62 -6.51 8.06
N VAL A 637 13.45 -5.41 8.79
CA VAL A 637 13.77 -5.31 10.22
C VAL A 637 12.45 -5.20 10.97
N THR A 638 12.27 -5.96 12.06
CA THR A 638 11.05 -5.92 12.88
C THR A 638 11.05 -4.76 13.87
N ASP A 639 11.26 -3.54 13.40
CA ASP A 639 11.33 -2.33 14.23
C ASP A 639 9.94 -1.77 14.61
N ASN A 640 8.96 -1.89 13.70
CA ASN A 640 7.59 -1.40 13.80
C ASN A 640 6.61 -2.43 14.45
N PRO A 641 6.25 -2.29 15.74
CA PRO A 641 5.41 -3.28 16.42
C PRO A 641 4.01 -3.37 15.82
N GLY A 642 3.49 -4.59 15.66
CA GLY A 642 2.13 -4.81 15.18
C GLY A 642 1.88 -6.24 14.69
N MET A 643 0.60 -6.53 14.46
CA MET A 643 0.10 -7.70 13.74
C MET A 643 -0.09 -7.31 12.26
N TRP A 644 0.80 -7.75 11.39
CA TRP A 644 0.86 -7.31 10.00
C TRP A 644 0.49 -8.45 9.04
N ALA A 645 -0.42 -8.20 8.12
CA ALA A 645 -0.72 -9.15 7.05
C ALA A 645 0.45 -9.23 6.06
N PHE A 646 0.82 -10.45 5.68
CA PHE A 646 1.66 -10.75 4.53
C PHE A 646 0.85 -11.58 3.56
N HIS A 647 0.49 -10.93 2.45
CA HIS A 647 -0.42 -11.44 1.45
C HIS A 647 0.02 -10.95 0.05
N CYS A 648 -0.89 -10.52 -0.82
CA CYS A 648 -1.12 -11.22 -2.09
C CYS A 648 -2.22 -10.44 -2.89
N LYS A 649 -2.02 -9.96 -4.14
CA LYS A 649 -2.81 -8.83 -4.75
C LYS A 649 -3.72 -8.92 -6.03
N ASP A 650 -3.40 -9.38 -7.27
CA ASP A 650 -2.20 -10.00 -7.82
C ASP A 650 -2.27 -10.37 -9.36
N ILE A 651 -1.40 -11.28 -9.92
CA ILE A 651 -1.36 -11.76 -11.35
C ILE A 651 -0.95 -13.25 -11.56
N PRO A 652 -1.44 -13.98 -12.60
CA PRO A 652 -0.98 -15.34 -13.03
C PRO A 652 0.29 -15.47 -13.94
N GLN A 653 0.87 -16.67 -14.18
CA GLN A 653 2.05 -16.89 -15.07
C GLN A 653 2.42 -18.39 -15.37
N SER A 654 1.90 -19.03 -16.43
CA SER A 654 2.37 -20.37 -16.87
C SER A 654 3.48 -20.34 -17.94
N SER A 655 4.42 -21.30 -17.87
CA SER A 655 5.64 -21.31 -18.70
C SER A 655 5.53 -22.24 -19.93
N CYS A 656 5.86 -21.73 -21.12
CA CYS A 656 5.64 -22.47 -22.37
C CYS A 656 6.69 -23.58 -22.65
N PHE A 657 6.29 -24.83 -22.47
CA PHE A 657 6.89 -26.00 -23.14
C PHE A 657 5.78 -26.88 -23.74
N GLN A 658 6.00 -27.42 -24.93
CA GLN A 658 4.97 -28.18 -25.66
C GLN A 658 4.80 -29.61 -25.14
N THR A 659 3.73 -29.91 -24.39
CA THR A 659 2.87 -31.11 -24.59
C THR A 659 1.57 -31.04 -23.81
N THR A 660 0.44 -31.13 -24.52
CA THR A 660 -0.88 -31.66 -24.09
C THR A 660 -1.36 -31.52 -22.63
N ALA A 661 -2.37 -30.66 -22.47
CA ALA A 661 -3.51 -30.73 -21.54
C ALA A 661 -3.37 -30.17 -20.09
N ASN A 662 -4.40 -29.39 -19.73
CA ASN A 662 -4.96 -29.05 -18.41
C ASN A 662 -4.31 -27.97 -17.51
N GLU A 663 -5.09 -26.89 -17.31
CA GLU A 663 -5.20 -25.94 -16.18
C GLU A 663 -3.99 -25.08 -15.71
N PHE A 664 -4.31 -24.12 -14.81
CA PHE A 664 -3.46 -23.33 -13.90
C PHE A 664 -3.02 -21.90 -14.31
N THR A 665 -3.11 -20.97 -13.33
CA THR A 665 -3.03 -19.50 -13.49
C THR A 665 -1.99 -18.72 -12.69
N GLY A 666 -2.12 -18.12 -11.48
CA GLY A 666 -3.26 -17.73 -10.62
C GLY A 666 -3.59 -16.22 -10.61
N HIS A 667 -2.78 -15.43 -9.92
CA HIS A 667 -3.25 -14.78 -8.70
C HIS A 667 -4.10 -13.50 -8.86
N VAL A 668 -5.02 -13.27 -7.90
CA VAL A 668 -5.83 -12.06 -7.67
C VAL A 668 -6.04 -11.81 -6.17
N SER A 669 -6.61 -10.69 -5.75
CA SER A 669 -7.29 -10.57 -4.44
C SER A 669 -8.28 -11.73 -4.18
N TRP A 670 -8.86 -12.38 -5.21
CA TRP A 670 -9.64 -13.63 -5.06
C TRP A 670 -8.83 -14.71 -4.28
N HIS A 671 -7.50 -14.72 -4.37
CA HIS A 671 -6.64 -15.70 -3.68
C HIS A 671 -6.43 -15.39 -2.21
N ALA A 672 -6.42 -14.11 -1.81
CA ALA A 672 -6.41 -13.75 -0.39
C ALA A 672 -7.70 -14.29 0.27
N GLU A 673 -8.84 -14.16 -0.42
CA GLU A 673 -10.11 -14.79 -0.05
C GLU A 673 -10.09 -16.32 -0.17
N ALA A 674 -9.30 -16.90 -1.08
CA ALA A 674 -9.04 -18.34 -1.14
C ALA A 674 -8.04 -18.83 -0.06
N GLY A 675 -7.51 -17.93 0.76
CA GLY A 675 -6.65 -18.23 1.91
C GLY A 675 -5.15 -18.05 1.70
N LEU A 676 -4.67 -17.47 0.59
CA LEU A 676 -3.25 -17.17 0.39
C LEU A 676 -2.83 -15.90 1.17
N GLN A 677 -2.79 -16.03 2.50
CA GLN A 677 -2.39 -14.98 3.43
C GLN A 677 -1.79 -15.59 4.71
N MET A 678 -0.79 -14.93 5.28
CA MET A 678 -0.22 -15.22 6.60
C MET A 678 0.10 -13.91 7.32
N HIS A 679 0.65 -13.95 8.53
CA HIS A 679 0.86 -12.76 9.35
C HIS A 679 2.21 -12.74 10.07
N PHE A 680 2.78 -11.55 10.20
CA PHE A 680 3.92 -11.30 11.08
C PHE A 680 3.46 -10.53 12.32
N LEU A 681 3.50 -11.18 13.47
CA LEU A 681 3.40 -10.51 14.75
C LEU A 681 4.80 -10.05 15.15
N THR A 682 5.08 -8.78 14.88
CA THR A 682 6.37 -8.15 15.16
C THR A 682 6.32 -7.43 16.49
N ARG A 683 7.34 -7.65 17.32
CA ARG A 683 7.49 -7.06 18.65
C ARG A 683 6.29 -7.31 19.59
N PRO A 684 5.91 -8.58 19.82
CA PRO A 684 4.83 -8.97 20.74
C PRO A 684 5.02 -8.39 22.14
N GLU A 685 6.27 -8.16 22.58
CA GLU A 685 6.62 -7.56 23.87
C GLU A 685 6.18 -6.09 24.01
N VAL A 686 5.91 -5.41 22.89
CA VAL A 686 5.32 -4.07 22.86
C VAL A 686 3.82 -4.16 22.56
N VAL A 687 3.43 -4.91 21.53
CA VAL A 687 2.02 -5.05 21.10
C VAL A 687 1.12 -5.48 22.27
N GLY A 688 1.56 -6.44 23.08
CA GLY A 688 0.78 -6.94 24.22
C GLY A 688 0.55 -5.93 25.34
N THR A 689 1.30 -4.83 25.34
CA THR A 689 1.16 -3.73 26.33
C THR A 689 0.23 -2.60 25.88
N TRP A 690 -0.35 -2.70 24.67
CA TRP A 690 -1.23 -1.67 24.13
C TRP A 690 -2.61 -1.64 24.79
N ASP A 691 -3.10 -0.42 25.05
CA ASP A 691 -4.50 -0.15 25.33
C ASP A 691 -5.20 0.17 23.99
N LEU A 692 -5.79 -0.86 23.36
CA LEU A 692 -6.44 -0.72 22.05
C LEU A 692 -7.67 0.21 22.18
N PRO A 693 -7.84 1.22 21.30
CA PRO A 693 -8.91 2.20 21.46
C PRO A 693 -10.30 1.55 21.53
N GLN A 694 -11.14 2.01 22.46
CA GLN A 694 -12.50 1.46 22.62
C GLN A 694 -13.31 1.51 21.31
N ALA A 695 -13.11 2.54 20.48
CA ALA A 695 -13.76 2.65 19.17
C ALA A 695 -13.39 1.51 18.19
N ASN A 696 -12.20 0.91 18.31
CA ASN A 696 -11.81 -0.29 17.55
C ASN A 696 -12.54 -1.52 18.10
N LYS A 697 -12.54 -1.72 19.42
CA LYS A 697 -13.23 -2.85 20.08
C LYS A 697 -14.75 -2.80 19.87
N ASP A 698 -15.33 -1.61 19.82
CA ASP A 698 -16.77 -1.38 19.58
C ASP A 698 -17.23 -1.80 18.16
N LEU A 699 -16.33 -1.91 17.19
CA LEU A 699 -16.66 -2.47 15.85
C LEU A 699 -17.14 -3.91 15.98
N CYS A 700 -16.45 -4.72 16.78
CA CYS A 700 -16.76 -6.15 16.97
C CYS A 700 -18.07 -6.40 17.75
N LEU A 701 -18.70 -5.34 18.28
CA LEU A 701 -19.98 -5.40 19.00
C LEU A 701 -21.19 -5.06 18.12
N ALA A 702 -21.00 -4.74 16.84
CA ALA A 702 -22.08 -4.38 15.92
C ALA A 702 -22.82 -5.61 15.34
N GLU A 703 -24.12 -5.46 15.06
CA GLU A 703 -24.87 -6.39 14.22
C GLU A 703 -24.58 -6.12 12.73
N GLY A 704 -24.53 -7.14 11.88
CA GLY A 704 -24.35 -6.97 10.43
C GLY A 704 -22.90 -6.97 9.94
N LEU A 705 -21.93 -7.41 10.75
CA LEU A 705 -20.51 -7.56 10.38
C LEU A 705 -20.30 -8.59 9.28
N GLU A 706 -21.20 -9.57 9.19
CA GLU A 706 -21.22 -10.67 8.22
C GLU A 706 -21.73 -10.27 6.82
N ARG A 707 -22.24 -9.04 6.65
CA ARG A 707 -22.85 -8.60 5.40
C ARG A 707 -21.80 -8.26 4.35
N GLY A 708 -21.78 -9.03 3.27
CA GLY A 708 -20.76 -8.91 2.22
C GLY A 708 -19.47 -9.68 2.51
N ALA A 709 -19.41 -10.42 3.62
CA ALA A 709 -18.31 -11.30 3.96
C ALA A 709 -18.16 -12.46 2.94
N GLY A 710 -16.98 -13.09 2.92
CA GLY A 710 -16.72 -14.27 2.10
C GLY A 710 -17.60 -15.46 2.47
N VAL A 711 -17.83 -16.36 1.51
CA VAL A 711 -18.64 -17.58 1.72
C VAL A 711 -17.83 -18.67 2.42
N ASP A 712 -18.42 -19.28 3.45
CA ASP A 712 -17.82 -20.39 4.18
C ASP A 712 -17.70 -21.67 3.32
N ASP A 713 -16.62 -22.43 3.49
CA ASP A 713 -16.34 -23.64 2.70
C ASP A 713 -17.43 -24.71 2.84
N SER A 714 -18.22 -24.72 3.93
CA SER A 714 -19.35 -25.64 4.12
C SER A 714 -20.55 -25.36 3.21
N VAL A 715 -20.64 -24.18 2.56
CA VAL A 715 -21.66 -23.89 1.55
C VAL A 715 -21.56 -24.85 0.34
N TYR A 716 -20.37 -25.40 0.10
CA TYR A 716 -20.12 -26.38 -0.96
C TYR A 716 -20.23 -27.85 -0.50
N PHE A 717 -20.56 -28.09 0.77
CA PHE A 717 -20.63 -29.44 1.33
C PHE A 717 -21.71 -30.30 0.66
N GLY A 718 -21.31 -31.48 0.17
CA GLY A 718 -22.24 -32.48 -0.37
C GLY A 718 -22.74 -32.23 -1.80
N ASN A 719 -22.32 -31.13 -2.44
CA ASN A 719 -22.78 -30.72 -3.75
C ASN A 719 -21.96 -31.41 -4.87
N PHE A 720 -22.25 -32.69 -5.12
CA PHE A 720 -21.43 -33.59 -5.95
C PHE A 720 -21.98 -33.89 -7.37
N GLY A 721 -22.66 -32.92 -8.00
CA GLY A 721 -23.15 -33.00 -9.39
C GLY A 721 -24.60 -33.47 -9.55
#